data_AF-A0A0T6B2H2-F1
#
_entry.id   AF-A0A0T6B2H2-F1
#
_cell.length_a   1.000
_cell.length_b   1.000
_cell.length_c   1.000
_cell.angle_alpha   90.00
_cell.angle_beta   90.00
_cell.angle_gamma   90.00
#
_symmetry.space_group_name_H-M   'P 1'
#
loop_
_entity.id
_entity.type
_entity.pdbx_description
1 polymer ?
#
loop_
_entity_poly.entity_id
_entity_poly.type
_entity_poly.pdbx_seq_one_letter_code
_entity_poly.pdbx_strand_id
1 'polypeptide(L)'
;MFNKYDFEDPASDFLFVYNDVKCSFAKILLVLFYVSHIVVLNHPSCNFDINYIQYFKALDSLRQKLGSQISEALKEIGKLSSEWVSTGRLCIPRLIFYFEHKPRNIQNLKKLEHNMEDRIYQILKKTRIINNSTSLFAIPLNQEFVYISNDPVQDRLGHAVARLIQNCQPGAAMHIESPFCQQNDIGKSFSSFLQVHILQAREKGFDDVVTSSRQLSLHPAHFELPHLTLWADACKVIYNLIMQTESITHLYTETRFSEQRCEKVFPMAIARYQEGLPSHYSRAVHESRLTAALNLFAAQARGPKSKEYCEKLVKNCKNHWKTGKQLCEYPSLTDNPCTLPKHSAEQEHCSGVRYIAACDCGRIQRPREDPYTIKLANFTFYNQISKECGCSALERIHFPVFEASTKDCKPSVTFEIEESPSDRSASSQSTEQEKRKSVSSTTDHLFGMLTLLSPHDFLPQFSSWSLLCLGPSSLYSHNLGLLESHQPGFINSTNYLLPWDVTVYSKSKPVVPLEQQLDTQKFALRQRKTRTNANRVPQFTVKVFIGIEYECPRGNRFMLAAPDRVLRATPGSIVKDTGHKVAESDMPLYFPCPCRPAKPLTAQLMRIHVVTPKAPVLVTLNPRVQPVVGGPIFISNANGPTALTQSTYWIMRLPFIYSTDKQSYSENHTGRLLQGVFAVNKIES
;
A
#
# COMPACT_ATOMS: atom_id res chain seq x y z
N MET A 1 4.25 -1.51 10.70
CA MET A 1 3.85 -2.82 11.24
C MET A 1 2.42 -2.72 11.78
N PHE A 2 1.42 -2.73 10.90
CA PHE A 2 0.04 -3.04 11.31
C PHE A 2 -0.17 -4.48 10.84
N ASN A 3 -0.21 -5.41 11.77
CA ASN A 3 -0.33 -6.83 11.46
C ASN A 3 -1.61 -7.08 10.66
N LYS A 4 -1.41 -7.71 9.50
CA LYS A 4 -2.40 -8.54 8.81
C LYS A 4 -3.03 -9.48 9.84
N TYR A 5 -4.30 -9.28 10.13
CA TYR A 5 -5.17 -10.40 10.46
C TYR A 5 -5.85 -10.78 9.16
N ASP A 6 -5.24 -11.75 8.48
CA ASP A 6 -5.86 -12.51 7.41
C ASP A 6 -7.02 -13.33 8.01
N PHE A 7 -8.16 -13.25 7.31
CA PHE A 7 -9.31 -14.17 7.20
C PHE A 7 -9.74 -15.01 8.40
N GLU A 8 -11.02 -14.90 8.75
CA GLU A 8 -11.88 -16.06 9.03
C GLU A 8 -13.35 -15.68 8.78
N ASP A 9 -14.08 -16.59 8.13
CA ASP A 9 -15.50 -16.65 7.78
C ASP A 9 -16.45 -15.75 8.64
N PRO A 10 -17.50 -15.09 8.10
CA PRO A 10 -18.56 -14.48 8.94
C PRO A 10 -19.15 -15.44 10.00
N ALA A 11 -18.98 -16.75 9.86
CA ALA A 11 -19.25 -17.76 10.88
C ALA A 11 -18.33 -17.72 12.12
N SER A 12 -17.25 -16.91 12.14
CA SER A 12 -16.29 -16.82 13.24
C SER A 12 -16.61 -15.76 14.30
N ASP A 13 -17.53 -14.82 14.03
CA ASP A 13 -17.92 -13.80 15.01
C ASP A 13 -18.88 -14.39 16.05
N PHE A 14 -18.44 -14.44 17.31
CA PHE A 14 -19.25 -14.90 18.45
C PHE A 14 -20.65 -14.28 18.45
N LEU A 15 -20.78 -12.98 18.14
CA LEU A 15 -22.07 -12.29 18.15
C LEU A 15 -22.98 -12.76 17.02
N PHE A 16 -22.43 -13.12 15.87
CA PHE A 16 -23.21 -13.69 14.77
C PHE A 16 -23.79 -15.06 15.16
N VAL A 17 -22.94 -15.97 15.64
CA VAL A 17 -23.36 -17.30 16.11
C VAL A 17 -24.35 -17.20 17.27
N TYR A 18 -24.08 -16.31 18.23
CA TYR A 18 -24.97 -16.10 19.38
C TYR A 18 -26.34 -15.57 18.95
N ASN A 19 -26.39 -14.66 18.00
CA ASN A 19 -27.63 -14.14 17.41
C ASN A 19 -28.41 -15.23 16.66
N ASP A 20 -27.71 -16.13 15.96
CA ASP A 20 -28.32 -17.26 15.29
C ASP A 20 -28.93 -18.26 16.28
N VAL A 21 -28.19 -18.60 17.35
CA VAL A 21 -28.69 -19.47 18.44
C VAL A 21 -29.90 -18.85 19.13
N LYS A 22 -29.87 -17.54 19.45
CA LYS A 22 -31.02 -16.81 20.01
C LYS A 22 -32.23 -16.87 19.10
N CYS A 23 -32.03 -16.68 17.79
CA CYS A 23 -33.11 -16.69 16.81
C CYS A 23 -33.69 -18.11 16.66
N SER A 24 -32.85 -19.12 16.58
CA SER A 24 -33.26 -20.53 16.51
C SER A 24 -34.04 -20.95 17.75
N PHE A 25 -33.56 -20.60 18.94
CA PHE A 25 -34.29 -20.83 20.20
C PHE A 25 -35.66 -20.15 20.20
N ALA A 26 -35.74 -18.87 19.78
CA ALA A 26 -37.00 -18.14 19.70
C ALA A 26 -37.99 -18.79 18.72
N LYS A 27 -37.53 -19.19 17.52
CA LYS A 27 -38.35 -19.87 16.53
C LYS A 27 -38.91 -21.20 17.06
N ILE A 28 -38.08 -22.01 17.71
CA ILE A 28 -38.51 -23.29 18.32
C ILE A 28 -39.53 -23.03 19.43
N LEU A 29 -39.28 -22.04 20.29
CA LEU A 29 -40.20 -21.66 21.36
C LEU A 29 -41.56 -21.20 20.80
N LEU A 30 -41.58 -20.50 19.67
CA LEU A 30 -42.82 -20.13 18.99
C LEU A 30 -43.59 -21.35 18.49
N VAL A 31 -42.91 -22.32 17.87
CA VAL A 31 -43.53 -23.59 17.45
C VAL A 31 -44.19 -24.27 18.65
N LEU A 32 -43.49 -24.36 19.79
CA LEU A 32 -44.04 -24.95 21.02
C LEU A 32 -45.33 -24.26 21.48
N PHE A 33 -45.41 -22.92 21.39
CA PHE A 33 -46.62 -22.18 21.75
C PHE A 33 -47.79 -22.40 20.76
N TYR A 34 -47.54 -22.81 19.53
CA TYR A 34 -48.59 -23.12 18.57
C TYR A 34 -49.15 -24.54 18.73
N VAL A 35 -48.30 -25.50 19.11
CA VAL A 35 -48.64 -26.94 19.08
C VAL A 35 -48.97 -27.55 20.45
N SER A 36 -48.80 -26.79 21.54
CA SER A 36 -48.93 -27.30 22.91
C SER A 36 -50.17 -26.74 23.62
N HIS A 37 -50.78 -27.53 24.50
CA HIS A 37 -51.77 -27.04 25.47
C HIS A 37 -51.09 -26.46 26.73
N ILE A 38 -50.03 -27.10 27.21
CA ILE A 38 -49.30 -26.71 28.42
C ILE A 38 -47.82 -26.63 28.06
N VAL A 39 -47.16 -25.54 28.45
CA VAL A 39 -45.71 -25.34 28.30
C VAL A 39 -45.12 -25.14 29.69
N VAL A 40 -44.15 -25.99 30.05
CA VAL A 40 -43.44 -25.90 31.33
C VAL A 40 -42.07 -25.26 31.09
N LEU A 41 -41.83 -24.11 31.72
CA LEU A 41 -40.53 -23.46 31.74
C LEU A 41 -39.73 -23.94 32.96
N ASN A 42 -38.69 -24.72 32.69
CA ASN A 42 -37.74 -25.12 33.70
C ASN A 42 -36.67 -24.04 33.88
N HIS A 43 -36.38 -23.68 35.13
CA HIS A 43 -35.27 -22.80 35.48
C HIS A 43 -34.51 -23.34 36.71
N PRO A 44 -33.16 -23.41 36.66
CA PRO A 44 -32.39 -24.05 37.72
C PRO A 44 -32.47 -23.30 39.06
N SER A 45 -32.63 -21.98 39.05
CA SER A 45 -32.73 -21.18 40.28
C SER A 45 -34.14 -20.66 40.51
N CYS A 46 -34.51 -20.39 41.78
CA CYS A 46 -35.80 -19.83 42.18
C CYS A 46 -36.00 -18.33 41.82
N ASN A 47 -35.43 -17.87 40.71
CA ASN A 47 -35.57 -16.51 40.20
C ASN A 47 -36.13 -16.55 38.78
N PHE A 48 -37.10 -15.68 38.48
CA PHE A 48 -37.62 -15.53 37.13
C PHE A 48 -36.59 -14.78 36.26
N ASP A 49 -36.18 -15.39 35.14
CA ASP A 49 -35.29 -14.75 34.17
C ASP A 49 -36.03 -13.68 33.36
N ILE A 50 -35.61 -12.43 33.55
CA ILE A 50 -36.19 -11.25 32.90
C ILE A 50 -35.89 -11.24 31.39
N ASN A 51 -34.87 -11.96 30.92
CA ASN A 51 -34.55 -12.04 29.49
C ASN A 51 -35.70 -12.62 28.66
N TYR A 52 -36.52 -13.51 29.24
CA TYR A 52 -37.73 -14.05 28.60
C TYR A 52 -38.71 -12.97 28.15
N ILE A 53 -38.73 -11.80 28.79
CA ILE A 53 -39.60 -10.67 28.40
C ILE A 53 -39.28 -10.20 26.98
N GLN A 54 -37.99 -10.14 26.62
CA GLN A 54 -37.57 -9.76 25.26
C GLN A 54 -38.03 -10.82 24.25
N TYR A 55 -37.86 -12.10 24.58
CA TYR A 55 -38.35 -13.20 23.76
C TYR A 55 -39.87 -13.13 23.59
N PHE A 56 -40.65 -13.09 24.66
CA PHE A 56 -42.12 -13.07 24.57
C PHE A 56 -42.66 -11.91 23.74
N LYS A 57 -42.06 -10.71 23.85
CA LYS A 57 -42.44 -9.58 23.00
C LYS A 57 -42.08 -9.78 21.54
N ALA A 58 -40.88 -10.29 21.26
CA ALA A 58 -40.45 -10.59 19.90
C ALA A 58 -41.32 -11.70 19.26
N LEU A 59 -41.65 -12.73 20.04
CA LEU A 59 -42.50 -13.83 19.63
C LEU A 59 -43.93 -13.40 19.37
N ASP A 60 -44.53 -12.57 20.23
CA ASP A 60 -45.89 -12.08 19.98
C ASP A 60 -45.96 -11.20 18.72
N SER A 61 -44.93 -10.38 18.47
CA SER A 61 -44.83 -9.63 17.22
C SER A 61 -44.69 -10.55 16.00
N LEU A 62 -43.88 -11.62 16.09
CA LEU A 62 -43.71 -12.59 15.01
C LEU A 62 -44.99 -13.39 14.76
N ARG A 63 -45.67 -13.81 15.83
CA ARG A 63 -46.96 -14.51 15.79
C ARG A 63 -48.03 -13.71 15.05
N GLN A 64 -48.13 -12.41 15.33
CA GLN A 64 -49.07 -11.51 14.64
C GLN A 64 -48.75 -11.39 13.14
N LYS A 65 -47.46 -11.36 12.76
CA LYS A 65 -47.02 -11.31 11.36
C LYS A 65 -47.29 -12.61 10.59
N LEU A 66 -47.06 -13.76 11.24
CA LEU A 66 -47.22 -15.08 10.61
C LEU A 66 -48.64 -15.63 10.64
N GLY A 67 -49.56 -15.00 11.39
CA GLY A 67 -50.91 -15.52 11.61
C GLY A 67 -51.69 -15.84 10.31
N SER A 68 -51.63 -14.96 9.31
CA SER A 68 -52.31 -15.19 8.02
C SER A 68 -51.71 -16.36 7.24
N GLN A 69 -50.38 -16.43 7.18
CA GLN A 69 -49.65 -17.48 6.47
C GLN A 69 -49.87 -18.85 7.11
N ILE A 70 -49.89 -18.91 8.45
CA ILE A 70 -50.18 -20.15 9.19
C ILE A 70 -51.63 -20.59 8.94
N SER A 71 -52.59 -19.67 8.98
CA SER A 71 -54.00 -19.98 8.71
C SER A 71 -54.19 -20.53 7.29
N GLU A 72 -53.52 -19.95 6.30
CA GLU A 72 -53.56 -20.43 4.91
C GLU A 72 -52.94 -21.82 4.76
N ALA A 73 -51.76 -22.05 5.35
CA ALA A 73 -51.08 -23.34 5.30
C ALA A 73 -51.87 -24.46 6.01
N LEU A 74 -52.59 -24.14 7.09
CA LEU A 74 -53.43 -25.12 7.80
C LEU A 74 -54.71 -25.47 7.03
N LYS A 75 -55.23 -24.59 6.15
CA LYS A 75 -56.41 -24.92 5.32
C LYS A 75 -56.16 -26.10 4.38
N GLU A 76 -54.92 -26.28 3.93
CA GLU A 76 -54.54 -27.36 3.01
C GLU A 76 -54.71 -28.76 3.62
N ILE A 77 -54.72 -28.88 4.96
CA ILE A 77 -54.82 -30.16 5.67
C ILE A 77 -56.25 -30.73 5.63
N GLY A 78 -57.26 -29.94 5.23
CA GLY A 78 -58.63 -30.37 4.87
C GLY A 78 -59.50 -30.99 5.99
N LYS A 79 -58.91 -31.56 7.04
CA LYS A 79 -59.57 -32.25 8.16
C LYS A 79 -59.52 -31.48 9.48
N LEU A 80 -59.04 -30.24 9.48
CA LEU A 80 -58.95 -29.40 10.67
C LEU A 80 -60.26 -28.63 10.91
N SER A 81 -60.56 -28.34 12.17
CA SER A 81 -61.69 -27.48 12.52
C SER A 81 -61.52 -26.07 11.97
N SER A 82 -62.63 -25.40 11.64
CA SER A 82 -62.60 -24.01 11.15
C SER A 82 -62.03 -23.03 12.17
N GLU A 83 -62.20 -23.32 13.47
CA GLU A 83 -61.65 -22.50 14.56
C GLU A 83 -60.13 -22.69 14.73
N TRP A 84 -59.62 -23.91 14.62
CA TRP A 84 -58.16 -24.16 14.67
C TRP A 84 -57.48 -23.52 13.46
N VAL A 85 -58.08 -23.61 12.27
CA VAL A 85 -57.57 -22.93 11.07
C VAL A 85 -57.57 -21.39 11.23
N SER A 86 -58.62 -20.82 11.82
CA SER A 86 -58.75 -19.37 12.03
C SER A 86 -57.75 -18.83 13.05
N THR A 87 -57.56 -19.56 14.16
CA THR A 87 -56.67 -19.14 15.25
C THR A 87 -55.22 -19.57 15.05
N GLY A 88 -54.98 -20.57 14.20
CA GLY A 88 -53.69 -21.18 13.93
C GLY A 88 -53.14 -22.08 15.03
N ARG A 89 -53.88 -22.30 16.13
CA ARG A 89 -53.43 -23.04 17.32
C ARG A 89 -54.57 -23.84 17.96
N LEU A 90 -54.22 -24.85 18.77
CA LEU A 90 -55.18 -25.72 19.48
C LEU A 90 -55.94 -25.00 20.60
N CYS A 91 -55.22 -24.15 21.32
CA CYS A 91 -55.74 -23.31 22.39
C CYS A 91 -54.70 -22.23 22.69
N ILE A 92 -55.01 -21.32 23.61
CA ILE A 92 -53.98 -20.47 24.22
C ILE A 92 -53.23 -21.35 25.25
N PRO A 93 -51.92 -21.61 25.07
CA PRO A 93 -51.20 -22.51 25.96
C PRO A 93 -51.06 -21.92 27.36
N ARG A 94 -51.14 -22.78 28.40
CA ARG A 94 -50.79 -22.39 29.77
C ARG A 94 -49.29 -22.44 29.98
N LEU A 95 -48.74 -21.36 30.53
CA LEU A 95 -47.34 -21.30 30.90
C LEU A 95 -47.16 -21.60 32.40
N ILE A 96 -46.44 -22.68 32.69
CA ILE A 96 -46.16 -23.15 34.05
C ILE A 96 -44.66 -22.99 34.33
N PHE A 97 -44.30 -22.58 35.53
CA PHE A 97 -42.90 -22.40 35.93
C PHE A 97 -42.47 -23.51 36.89
N TYR A 98 -41.38 -24.18 36.54
CA TYR A 98 -40.73 -25.19 37.37
C TYR A 98 -39.34 -24.69 37.77
N PHE A 99 -39.08 -24.61 39.07
CA PHE A 99 -37.81 -24.17 39.62
C PHE A 99 -37.09 -25.35 40.30
N GLU A 100 -35.86 -25.68 39.86
CA GLU A 100 -35.15 -26.86 40.35
C GLU A 100 -34.60 -26.72 41.77
N HIS A 101 -34.28 -25.51 42.22
CA HIS A 101 -33.60 -25.29 43.49
C HIS A 101 -34.37 -24.37 44.43
N LYS A 102 -34.62 -24.85 45.65
CA LYS A 102 -35.08 -24.02 46.76
C LYS A 102 -33.94 -23.13 47.32
N PRO A 103 -34.20 -21.88 47.69
CA PRO A 103 -33.22 -21.05 48.39
C PRO A 103 -32.86 -21.62 49.77
N ARG A 104 -31.60 -21.45 50.20
CA ARG A 104 -31.15 -21.83 51.55
C ARG A 104 -31.88 -20.94 52.58
N ASN A 105 -32.36 -21.53 53.69
CA ASN A 105 -33.03 -20.86 54.83
C ASN A 105 -34.54 -20.56 54.72
N ILE A 106 -35.28 -21.21 53.81
CA ILE A 106 -36.74 -21.02 53.70
C ILE A 106 -37.48 -22.21 54.31
N GLN A 107 -38.31 -21.95 55.33
CA GLN A 107 -39.12 -22.98 55.99
C GLN A 107 -40.51 -23.16 55.34
N ASN A 108 -41.07 -22.14 54.69
CA ASN A 108 -42.40 -22.20 54.08
C ASN A 108 -42.33 -22.07 52.55
N LEU A 109 -42.26 -23.21 51.86
CA LEU A 109 -42.20 -23.30 50.39
C LEU A 109 -43.47 -22.76 49.72
N LYS A 110 -44.66 -23.05 50.25
CA LYS A 110 -45.93 -22.58 49.66
C LYS A 110 -46.02 -21.05 49.64
N LYS A 111 -45.58 -20.39 50.70
CA LYS A 111 -45.53 -18.92 50.75
C LYS A 111 -44.56 -18.37 49.70
N LEU A 112 -43.46 -19.05 49.43
CA LEU A 112 -42.50 -18.65 48.41
C LEU A 112 -43.08 -18.82 47.00
N GLU A 113 -43.74 -19.95 46.71
CA GLU A 113 -44.44 -20.21 45.45
C GLU A 113 -45.47 -19.12 45.16
N HIS A 114 -46.34 -18.80 46.13
CA HIS A 114 -47.35 -17.76 45.98
C HIS A 114 -46.74 -16.36 45.74
N ASN A 115 -45.68 -16.00 46.49
CA ASN A 115 -44.96 -14.74 46.25
C ASN A 115 -44.32 -14.69 44.85
N MET A 116 -43.85 -15.84 44.33
CA MET A 116 -43.27 -15.93 43.00
C MET A 116 -44.35 -15.82 41.92
N GLU A 117 -45.51 -16.44 42.11
CA GLU A 117 -46.68 -16.29 41.24
C GLU A 117 -47.08 -14.82 41.11
N ASP A 118 -47.26 -14.13 42.24
CA ASP A 118 -47.59 -12.71 42.27
C ASP A 118 -46.54 -11.87 41.52
N ARG A 119 -45.25 -12.12 41.77
CA ARG A 119 -44.16 -11.40 41.11
C ARG A 119 -44.16 -11.62 39.61
N ILE A 120 -44.27 -12.87 39.16
CA ILE A 120 -44.28 -13.21 37.73
C ILE A 120 -45.50 -12.59 37.06
N TYR A 121 -46.68 -12.70 37.67
CA TYR A 121 -47.91 -12.10 37.16
C TYR A 121 -47.78 -10.58 37.03
N GLN A 122 -47.26 -9.89 38.06
CA GLN A 122 -47.04 -8.44 38.03
C GLN A 122 -46.03 -8.01 36.96
N ILE A 123 -44.93 -8.76 36.78
CA ILE A 123 -43.93 -8.51 35.74
C ILE A 123 -44.57 -8.63 34.36
N LEU A 124 -45.29 -9.73 34.09
CA LEU A 124 -45.92 -9.98 32.80
C LEU A 124 -47.05 -8.99 32.49
N LYS A 125 -47.82 -8.60 33.51
CA LYS A 125 -48.86 -7.56 33.39
C LYS A 125 -48.25 -6.18 33.11
N LYS A 126 -47.25 -5.76 33.89
CA LYS A 126 -46.58 -4.46 33.72
C LYS A 126 -45.87 -4.35 32.37
N THR A 127 -45.35 -5.47 31.84
CA THR A 127 -44.73 -5.52 30.51
C THR A 127 -45.71 -5.70 29.36
N ARG A 128 -47.02 -5.77 29.66
CA ARG A 128 -48.14 -5.89 28.71
C ARG A 128 -48.14 -7.18 27.88
N ILE A 129 -47.62 -8.28 28.43
CA ILE A 129 -47.59 -9.59 27.75
C ILE A 129 -48.96 -10.30 27.84
N ILE A 130 -49.68 -10.13 28.97
CA ILE A 130 -50.88 -10.91 29.32
C ILE A 130 -52.20 -10.10 29.35
N ASN A 131 -52.30 -8.99 28.61
CA ASN A 131 -53.41 -8.03 28.76
C ASN A 131 -54.45 -8.04 27.61
N ASN A 132 -54.26 -8.88 26.58
CA ASN A 132 -55.08 -8.92 25.37
C ASN A 132 -55.79 -10.28 25.23
N SER A 133 -56.98 -10.28 24.61
CA SER A 133 -57.73 -11.51 24.26
C SER A 133 -56.98 -12.46 23.32
N THR A 134 -55.94 -11.96 22.64
CA THR A 134 -55.08 -12.72 21.74
C THR A 134 -53.63 -12.78 22.24
N SER A 135 -53.40 -13.18 23.49
CA SER A 135 -52.05 -13.33 24.04
C SER A 135 -51.28 -14.54 23.47
N LEU A 136 -49.95 -14.51 23.59
CA LEU A 136 -49.05 -15.62 23.22
C LEU A 136 -49.33 -16.87 24.07
N PHE A 137 -49.49 -16.70 25.38
CA PHE A 137 -49.83 -17.73 26.35
C PHE A 137 -50.76 -17.15 27.43
N ALA A 138 -51.35 -18.03 28.24
CA ALA A 138 -52.20 -17.69 29.38
C ALA A 138 -51.56 -18.11 30.71
N ILE A 139 -51.92 -17.41 31.79
CA ILE A 139 -51.54 -17.75 33.17
C ILE A 139 -52.80 -18.16 33.92
N PRO A 140 -52.83 -19.32 34.59
CA PRO A 140 -53.96 -19.74 35.41
C PRO A 140 -54.27 -18.73 36.52
N LEU A 141 -55.54 -18.37 36.71
CA LEU A 141 -55.95 -17.34 37.70
C LEU A 141 -56.25 -17.93 39.08
N ASN A 142 -56.89 -19.09 39.12
CA ASN A 142 -57.38 -19.72 40.35
C ASN A 142 -56.63 -21.01 40.68
N GLN A 143 -55.47 -21.23 40.05
CA GLN A 143 -54.67 -22.44 40.19
C GLN A 143 -53.21 -22.08 40.34
N GLU A 144 -52.49 -22.90 41.11
CA GLU A 144 -51.05 -22.77 41.26
C GLU A 144 -50.38 -22.98 39.89
N PHE A 145 -49.44 -22.11 39.53
CA PHE A 145 -48.71 -22.19 38.25
C PHE A 145 -47.18 -22.13 38.43
N VAL A 146 -46.71 -22.00 39.66
CA VAL A 146 -45.30 -22.10 40.04
C VAL A 146 -45.09 -23.32 40.93
N TYR A 147 -44.13 -24.16 40.57
CA TYR A 147 -43.68 -25.28 41.39
C TYR A 147 -42.19 -25.13 41.69
N ILE A 148 -41.82 -25.24 42.97
CA ILE A 148 -40.42 -25.25 43.40
C ILE A 148 -40.07 -26.66 43.86
N SER A 149 -39.12 -27.29 43.18
CA SER A 149 -38.63 -28.61 43.56
C SER A 149 -37.98 -28.57 44.93
N ASN A 150 -38.41 -29.48 45.79
CA ASN A 150 -37.80 -29.73 47.09
C ASN A 150 -36.77 -30.85 47.02
N ASP A 151 -36.60 -31.47 45.84
CA ASP A 151 -35.65 -32.55 45.65
C ASP A 151 -34.22 -32.02 45.83
N PRO A 152 -33.40 -32.64 46.69
CA PRO A 152 -31.99 -32.29 46.74
C PRO A 152 -31.38 -32.60 45.37
N VAL A 153 -30.45 -31.76 44.90
CA VAL A 153 -29.63 -32.07 43.73
C VAL A 153 -28.92 -33.39 44.02
N GLN A 154 -29.43 -34.48 43.48
CA GLN A 154 -28.83 -35.79 43.65
C GLN A 154 -27.60 -35.82 42.76
N ASP A 155 -26.44 -35.49 43.33
CA ASP A 155 -25.19 -36.03 42.81
C ASP A 155 -25.28 -37.55 42.94
N ARG A 156 -25.72 -38.22 41.88
CA ARG A 156 -25.90 -39.67 41.86
C ARG A 156 -24.58 -40.39 42.13
N LEU A 157 -23.47 -39.83 41.64
CA LEU A 157 -22.13 -40.36 41.88
C LEU A 157 -21.71 -40.11 43.33
N GLY A 158 -21.89 -38.89 43.84
CA GLY A 158 -21.62 -38.54 45.23
C GLY A 158 -22.46 -39.33 46.23
N HIS A 159 -23.73 -39.59 45.93
CA HIS A 159 -24.60 -40.47 46.73
C HIS A 159 -24.11 -41.93 46.69
N ALA A 160 -23.71 -42.43 45.51
CA ALA A 160 -23.16 -43.78 45.40
C ALA A 160 -21.83 -43.92 46.17
N VAL A 161 -20.96 -42.91 46.09
CA VAL A 161 -19.69 -42.85 46.83
C VAL A 161 -19.94 -42.72 48.33
N ALA A 162 -20.88 -41.89 48.76
CA ALA A 162 -21.24 -41.75 50.18
C ALA A 162 -21.82 -43.05 50.75
N ARG A 163 -22.70 -43.73 50.01
CA ARG A 163 -23.21 -45.07 50.35
C ARG A 163 -22.09 -46.09 50.43
N LEU A 164 -21.13 -46.07 49.49
CA LEU A 164 -19.96 -46.96 49.49
C LEU A 164 -19.11 -46.74 50.75
N ILE A 165 -18.80 -45.48 51.07
CA ILE A 165 -18.04 -45.10 52.26
C ILE A 165 -18.76 -45.56 53.54
N GLN A 166 -20.08 -45.37 53.61
CA GLN A 166 -20.90 -45.78 54.75
C GLN A 166 -20.93 -47.31 54.92
N ASN A 167 -21.01 -48.05 53.82
CA ASN A 167 -21.02 -49.52 53.82
C ASN A 167 -19.66 -50.16 54.13
N CYS A 168 -18.56 -49.42 53.98
CA CYS A 168 -17.21 -49.90 54.29
C CYS A 168 -16.76 -49.63 55.74
N GLN A 169 -17.63 -49.05 56.60
CA GLN A 169 -17.30 -48.81 58.02
C GLN A 169 -17.44 -50.08 58.88
N PRO A 170 -16.47 -50.41 59.76
CA PRO A 170 -16.50 -51.63 60.56
C PRO A 170 -17.64 -51.60 61.58
N GLY A 171 -18.58 -52.55 61.47
CA GLY A 171 -19.77 -52.68 62.33
C GLY A 171 -21.11 -52.43 61.63
N ALA A 172 -21.12 -52.04 60.35
CA ALA A 172 -22.35 -51.95 59.57
C ALA A 172 -22.83 -53.37 59.17
N ALA A 173 -23.71 -53.95 59.99
CA ALA A 173 -24.45 -55.14 59.58
C ALA A 173 -25.26 -54.82 58.32
N MET A 174 -25.18 -55.69 57.29
CA MET A 174 -25.99 -55.57 56.09
C MET A 174 -27.48 -55.69 56.44
N HIS A 175 -28.18 -54.56 56.57
CA HIS A 175 -29.60 -54.51 56.33
C HIS A 175 -29.82 -54.28 54.83
N ILE A 176 -30.07 -55.36 54.10
CA ILE A 176 -30.56 -55.30 52.73
C ILE A 176 -32.04 -54.93 52.82
N GLU A 177 -32.36 -53.65 52.73
CA GLU A 177 -33.70 -53.23 52.34
C GLU A 177 -33.84 -53.36 50.82
N SER A 178 -34.96 -53.96 50.40
CA SER A 178 -35.34 -54.14 48.99
C SER A 178 -35.17 -52.83 48.20
N PRO A 179 -34.54 -52.82 47.00
CA PRO A 179 -34.30 -51.59 46.25
C PRO A 179 -35.55 -50.95 45.64
N PHE A 180 -36.73 -51.54 45.82
CA PHE A 180 -37.96 -51.03 45.25
C PHE A 180 -39.07 -51.04 46.30
N CYS A 181 -39.69 -49.87 46.44
CA CYS A 181 -40.86 -49.57 47.25
C CYS A 181 -40.58 -49.16 48.70
N GLN A 182 -40.13 -47.92 48.87
CA GLN A 182 -40.60 -47.02 49.95
C GLN A 182 -40.42 -45.57 49.47
N GLN A 183 -41.31 -45.11 48.58
CA GLN A 183 -41.61 -43.67 48.49
C GLN A 183 -42.75 -43.40 49.48
N ASN A 184 -42.42 -43.26 50.76
CA ASN A 184 -43.31 -42.60 51.70
C ASN A 184 -42.77 -41.18 51.92
N ASP A 185 -42.93 -40.34 50.90
CA ASP A 185 -43.02 -38.90 51.10
C ASP A 185 -44.40 -38.46 50.63
N ILE A 186 -45.27 -38.17 51.60
CA ILE A 186 -46.60 -37.57 51.42
C ILE A 186 -46.45 -36.06 51.03
N GLY A 187 -45.37 -35.73 50.31
CA GLY A 187 -44.98 -34.39 49.90
C GLY A 187 -45.56 -34.02 48.53
N LYS A 188 -45.69 -32.71 48.29
CA LYS A 188 -46.16 -32.10 47.03
C LYS A 188 -45.28 -32.58 45.84
N SER A 189 -45.74 -33.58 45.07
CA SER A 189 -45.01 -34.07 43.88
C SER A 189 -45.32 -33.23 42.64
N PHE A 190 -44.33 -33.02 41.78
CA PHE A 190 -44.56 -32.31 40.51
C PHE A 190 -45.61 -32.99 39.64
N SER A 191 -45.67 -34.33 39.66
CA SER A 191 -46.70 -35.09 38.95
C SER A 191 -48.11 -34.74 39.44
N SER A 192 -48.32 -34.66 40.76
CA SER A 192 -49.63 -34.29 41.32
C SER A 192 -50.04 -32.86 40.96
N PHE A 193 -49.07 -31.94 40.93
CA PHE A 193 -49.26 -30.55 40.52
C PHE A 193 -49.66 -30.43 39.05
N LEU A 194 -48.93 -31.09 38.14
CA LEU A 194 -49.21 -31.04 36.70
C LEU A 194 -50.53 -31.76 36.35
N GLN A 195 -50.89 -32.82 37.09
CA GLN A 195 -52.12 -33.58 36.85
C GLN A 195 -53.38 -32.72 36.95
N VAL A 196 -53.39 -31.70 37.82
CA VAL A 196 -54.52 -30.76 37.95
C VAL A 196 -54.80 -30.03 36.64
N HIS A 197 -53.74 -29.56 35.96
CA HIS A 197 -53.86 -28.87 34.67
C HIS A 197 -54.24 -29.82 33.54
N ILE A 198 -53.70 -31.05 33.54
CA ILE A 198 -54.01 -32.07 32.53
C ILE A 198 -55.48 -32.51 32.63
N LEU A 199 -55.99 -32.74 33.84
CA LEU A 199 -57.39 -33.10 34.04
C LEU A 199 -58.32 -31.98 33.58
N GLN A 200 -58.00 -30.72 33.91
CA GLN A 200 -58.78 -29.60 33.42
C GLN A 200 -58.77 -29.50 31.88
N ALA A 201 -57.62 -29.70 31.25
CA ALA A 201 -57.49 -29.70 29.79
C ALA A 201 -58.39 -30.78 29.15
N ARG A 202 -58.53 -31.95 29.78
CA ARG A 202 -59.36 -33.05 29.27
C ARG A 202 -60.85 -32.85 29.50
N GLU A 203 -61.24 -32.21 30.60
CA GLU A 203 -62.65 -32.08 30.99
C GLU A 203 -63.32 -30.81 30.47
N LYS A 204 -62.70 -29.65 30.67
CA LYS A 204 -63.33 -28.33 30.50
C LYS A 204 -62.59 -27.40 29.53
N GLY A 205 -61.35 -27.72 29.17
CA GLY A 205 -60.48 -26.80 28.44
C GLY A 205 -59.98 -25.65 29.32
N PHE A 206 -59.33 -24.67 28.70
CA PHE A 206 -58.75 -23.52 29.39
C PHE A 206 -59.53 -22.23 29.10
N ASP A 207 -60.01 -21.59 30.17
CA ASP A 207 -60.69 -20.29 30.11
C ASP A 207 -60.04 -19.32 31.09
N ASP A 208 -58.80 -18.93 30.78
CA ASP A 208 -57.96 -18.07 31.64
C ASP A 208 -57.90 -16.62 31.13
N VAL A 209 -58.74 -16.24 30.16
CA VAL A 209 -58.72 -14.89 29.57
C VAL A 209 -59.44 -13.91 30.50
N VAL A 210 -58.70 -13.02 31.15
CA VAL A 210 -59.26 -11.93 31.96
C VAL A 210 -59.71 -10.79 31.06
N THR A 211 -61.00 -10.70 30.74
CA THR A 211 -61.58 -9.47 30.18
C THR A 211 -61.99 -8.52 31.33
N SER A 212 -61.48 -7.29 31.31
CA SER A 212 -61.84 -6.23 32.28
C SER A 212 -63.31 -5.80 32.18
N SER A 213 -64.04 -6.26 31.17
CA SER A 213 -65.44 -5.92 30.93
C SER A 213 -66.32 -7.09 31.35
N ARG A 214 -67.24 -6.83 32.30
CA ARG A 214 -68.34 -7.72 32.71
C ARG A 214 -69.40 -7.93 31.61
N GLN A 215 -68.99 -8.03 30.35
CA GLN A 215 -69.85 -8.49 29.27
C GLN A 215 -69.44 -9.93 28.98
N LEU A 216 -70.38 -10.84 29.24
CA LEU A 216 -70.26 -12.27 29.05
C LEU A 216 -69.56 -12.57 27.71
N SER A 217 -68.39 -13.22 27.76
CA SER A 217 -67.93 -14.02 26.64
C SER A 217 -68.90 -15.19 26.49
N LEU A 218 -69.96 -14.99 25.70
CA LEU A 218 -70.95 -16.00 25.33
C LEU A 218 -70.34 -17.17 24.53
N HIS A 219 -69.06 -17.09 24.17
CA HIS A 219 -68.32 -18.15 23.52
C HIS A 219 -67.11 -18.56 24.38
N PRO A 220 -66.96 -19.86 24.69
CA PRO A 220 -65.79 -20.38 25.39
C PRO A 220 -64.52 -20.14 24.57
N ALA A 221 -63.39 -19.95 25.25
CA ALA A 221 -62.10 -19.86 24.58
C ALA A 221 -61.84 -21.12 23.73
N HIS A 222 -61.36 -20.93 22.49
CA HIS A 222 -61.10 -22.02 21.56
C HIS A 222 -60.17 -23.06 22.20
N PHE A 223 -60.62 -24.31 22.24
CA PHE A 223 -59.88 -25.42 22.81
C PHE A 223 -60.21 -26.72 22.07
N GLU A 224 -59.19 -27.35 21.50
CA GLU A 224 -59.34 -28.58 20.74
C GLU A 224 -58.39 -29.68 21.24
N LEU A 225 -58.88 -30.93 21.32
CA LEU A 225 -58.09 -32.12 21.62
C LEU A 225 -57.83 -32.90 20.32
N PRO A 226 -56.65 -32.76 19.71
CA PRO A 226 -56.40 -33.33 18.39
C PRO A 226 -56.08 -34.82 18.47
N HIS A 227 -56.42 -35.55 17.40
CA HIS A 227 -55.85 -36.88 17.17
C HIS A 227 -54.37 -36.77 16.82
N LEU A 228 -53.57 -37.76 17.24
CA LEU A 228 -52.12 -37.76 17.08
C LEU A 228 -51.67 -37.54 15.62
N THR A 229 -52.36 -38.13 14.66
CA THR A 229 -52.04 -38.00 13.22
C THR A 229 -52.26 -36.58 12.72
N LEU A 230 -53.43 -35.99 13.01
CA LEU A 230 -53.76 -34.61 12.64
C LEU A 230 -52.83 -33.60 13.33
N TRP A 231 -52.53 -33.84 14.62
CA TRP A 231 -51.56 -33.03 15.36
C TRP A 231 -50.19 -33.08 14.71
N ALA A 232 -49.69 -34.27 14.37
CA ALA A 232 -48.38 -34.42 13.75
C ALA A 232 -48.29 -33.71 12.38
N ASP A 233 -49.34 -33.77 11.57
CA ASP A 233 -49.36 -33.11 10.26
C ASP A 233 -49.43 -31.58 10.37
N ALA A 234 -50.27 -31.06 11.27
CA ALA A 234 -50.30 -29.62 11.59
C ALA A 234 -48.94 -29.13 12.15
N CYS A 235 -48.30 -29.93 13.01
CA CYS A 235 -46.98 -29.60 13.56
C CYS A 235 -45.91 -29.50 12.46
N LYS A 236 -45.89 -30.41 11.49
CA LYS A 236 -44.91 -30.37 10.38
C LYS A 236 -45.06 -29.10 9.55
N VAL A 237 -46.29 -28.72 9.22
CA VAL A 237 -46.58 -27.51 8.44
C VAL A 237 -46.15 -26.26 9.20
N ILE A 238 -46.54 -26.14 10.47
CA ILE A 238 -46.19 -25.00 11.33
C ILE A 238 -44.66 -24.91 11.54
N TYR A 239 -44.00 -26.05 11.78
CA TYR A 239 -42.56 -26.11 11.98
C TYR A 239 -41.81 -25.62 10.73
N ASN A 240 -42.16 -26.15 9.55
CA ASN A 240 -41.49 -25.77 8.30
C ASN A 240 -41.62 -24.27 8.02
N LEU A 241 -42.82 -23.71 8.20
CA LEU A 241 -43.08 -22.29 7.93
C LEU A 241 -42.30 -21.37 8.90
N ILE A 242 -42.30 -21.69 10.20
CA ILE A 242 -41.60 -20.87 11.21
C ILE A 242 -40.09 -20.98 11.06
N MET A 243 -39.55 -22.18 10.77
CA MET A 243 -38.11 -22.34 10.58
C MET A 243 -37.57 -21.57 9.37
N GLN A 244 -38.35 -21.51 8.28
CA GLN A 244 -38.01 -20.79 7.04
C GLN A 244 -38.10 -19.26 7.15
N THR A 245 -38.68 -18.72 8.24
CA THR A 245 -38.85 -17.27 8.40
C THR A 245 -37.50 -16.54 8.56
N GLU A 246 -37.41 -15.28 8.15
CA GLU A 246 -36.21 -14.44 8.35
C GLU A 246 -35.80 -14.29 9.83
N SER A 247 -34.56 -13.86 10.05
CA SER A 247 -33.98 -13.64 11.38
C SER A 247 -34.70 -12.57 12.20
N ILE A 248 -34.91 -12.84 13.49
CA ILE A 248 -35.62 -11.94 14.41
C ILE A 248 -34.67 -10.84 14.92
N THR A 249 -34.48 -9.81 14.10
CA THR A 249 -33.53 -8.71 14.36
C THR A 249 -33.80 -7.94 15.67
N HIS A 250 -35.03 -7.98 16.18
CA HIS A 250 -35.39 -7.36 17.47
C HIS A 250 -34.64 -7.95 18.67
N LEU A 251 -34.14 -9.17 18.57
CA LEU A 251 -33.35 -9.82 19.64
C LEU A 251 -31.88 -9.41 19.62
N TYR A 252 -31.40 -8.75 18.55
CA TYR A 252 -30.00 -8.41 18.31
C TYR A 252 -29.65 -7.03 18.86
N THR A 253 -29.83 -6.85 20.17
CA THR A 253 -29.67 -5.55 20.84
C THR A 253 -28.27 -4.97 20.64
N GLU A 254 -27.23 -5.80 20.76
CA GLU A 254 -25.83 -5.41 20.67
C GLU A 254 -25.45 -4.98 19.24
N THR A 255 -25.91 -5.74 18.23
CA THR A 255 -25.65 -5.44 16.82
C THR A 255 -26.33 -4.14 16.39
N ARG A 256 -27.60 -3.95 16.80
CA ARG A 256 -28.35 -2.73 16.49
C ARG A 256 -27.75 -1.50 17.18
N PHE A 257 -27.34 -1.63 18.43
CA PHE A 257 -26.64 -0.55 19.15
C PHE A 257 -25.35 -0.16 18.43
N SER A 258 -24.56 -1.14 18.00
CA SER A 258 -23.31 -0.92 17.27
C SER A 258 -23.55 -0.20 15.95
N GLU A 259 -24.55 -0.64 15.18
CA GLU A 259 -24.93 -0.03 13.91
C GLU A 259 -25.32 1.44 14.08
N GLN A 260 -26.26 1.73 14.99
CA GLN A 260 -26.71 3.11 15.26
C GLN A 260 -25.57 4.01 15.75
N ARG A 261 -24.67 3.46 16.58
CA ARG A 261 -23.50 4.21 17.06
C ARG A 261 -22.54 4.52 15.91
N CYS A 262 -22.23 3.53 15.06
CA CYS A 262 -21.34 3.71 13.92
C CYS A 262 -21.94 4.68 12.90
N GLU A 263 -23.24 4.58 12.61
CA GLU A 263 -23.95 5.47 11.70
C GLU A 263 -23.90 6.93 12.16
N LYS A 264 -24.01 7.19 13.47
CA LYS A 264 -23.89 8.53 14.03
C LYS A 264 -22.47 9.11 13.95
N VAL A 265 -21.45 8.28 14.19
CA VAL A 265 -20.03 8.71 14.19
C VAL A 265 -19.47 8.85 12.77
N PHE A 266 -19.98 8.06 11.82
CA PHE A 266 -19.53 8.04 10.44
C PHE A 266 -19.46 9.44 9.78
N PRO A 267 -20.53 10.27 9.77
CA PRO A 267 -20.47 11.60 9.18
C PRO A 267 -19.48 12.53 9.89
N MET A 268 -19.25 12.36 11.20
CA MET A 268 -18.26 13.13 11.95
C MET A 268 -16.83 12.80 11.49
N ALA A 269 -16.54 11.51 11.25
CA ALA A 269 -15.25 11.08 10.73
C ALA A 269 -15.01 11.58 9.30
N ILE A 270 -16.05 11.56 8.45
CA ILE A 270 -15.98 12.14 7.10
C ILE A 270 -15.73 13.65 7.15
N ALA A 271 -16.46 14.38 8.00
CA ALA A 271 -16.25 15.82 8.19
C ALA A 271 -14.81 16.11 8.62
N ARG A 272 -14.26 15.31 9.55
CA ARG A 272 -12.87 15.45 10.02
C ARG A 272 -11.84 15.19 8.92
N TYR A 273 -12.13 14.28 7.98
CA TYR A 273 -11.30 14.05 6.80
C TYR A 273 -11.33 15.25 5.85
N GLN A 274 -12.52 15.81 5.61
CA GLN A 274 -12.77 16.88 4.64
C GLN A 274 -12.35 18.28 5.12
N GLU A 275 -12.10 18.43 6.41
CA GLU A 275 -11.73 19.69 7.04
C GLU A 275 -10.42 20.27 6.51
N GLY A 276 -10.49 21.45 5.90
CA GLY A 276 -9.34 22.22 5.45
C GLY A 276 -8.53 21.56 4.32
N LEU A 277 -9.18 20.75 3.48
CA LEU A 277 -8.51 20.13 2.34
C LEU A 277 -8.29 21.14 1.19
N PRO A 278 -7.09 21.17 0.58
CA PRO A 278 -6.86 21.88 -0.67
C PRO A 278 -7.70 21.31 -1.83
N SER A 279 -7.77 22.05 -2.94
CA SER A 279 -8.45 21.59 -4.17
C SER A 279 -7.85 20.28 -4.69
N HIS A 280 -6.51 20.18 -4.71
CA HIS A 280 -5.76 18.99 -5.07
C HIS A 280 -4.66 18.74 -4.03
N TYR A 281 -4.45 17.49 -3.65
CA TYR A 281 -3.47 17.14 -2.62
C TYR A 281 -2.82 15.78 -2.87
N SER A 282 -1.65 15.62 -2.25
CA SER A 282 -0.78 14.46 -2.36
C SER A 282 -1.35 13.23 -1.68
N ARG A 283 -0.83 12.06 -2.04
CA ARG A 283 -1.10 10.81 -1.35
C ARG A 283 -0.74 10.87 0.13
N ALA A 284 0.38 11.52 0.45
CA ALA A 284 0.81 11.68 1.84
C ALA A 284 -0.22 12.47 2.69
N VAL A 285 -0.80 13.54 2.11
CA VAL A 285 -1.86 14.31 2.79
C VAL A 285 -3.14 13.46 2.92
N HIS A 286 -3.51 12.70 1.88
CA HIS A 286 -4.64 11.76 1.95
C HIS A 286 -4.48 10.76 3.11
N GLU A 287 -3.33 10.08 3.19
CA GLU A 287 -3.05 9.06 4.20
C GLU A 287 -3.04 9.64 5.61
N SER A 288 -2.45 10.82 5.81
CA SER A 288 -2.46 11.54 7.08
C SER A 288 -3.88 11.91 7.52
N ARG A 289 -4.69 12.45 6.61
CA ARG A 289 -6.09 12.84 6.89
C ARG A 289 -6.99 11.63 7.13
N LEU A 290 -6.80 10.55 6.37
CA LEU A 290 -7.50 9.29 6.57
C LEU A 290 -7.19 8.70 7.94
N THR A 291 -5.92 8.74 8.35
CA THR A 291 -5.50 8.28 9.68
C THR A 291 -6.16 9.09 10.79
N ALA A 292 -6.24 10.42 10.65
CA ALA A 292 -6.93 11.28 11.62
C ALA A 292 -8.43 10.95 11.72
N ALA A 293 -9.10 10.72 10.59
CA ALA A 293 -10.51 10.33 10.56
C ALA A 293 -10.75 8.93 11.18
N LEU A 294 -9.87 7.98 10.89
CA LEU A 294 -9.92 6.64 11.49
C LEU A 294 -9.69 6.66 13.00
N ASN A 295 -8.77 7.49 13.48
CA ASN A 295 -8.54 7.64 14.92
C ASN A 295 -9.78 8.22 15.63
N LEU A 296 -10.44 9.22 15.04
CA LEU A 296 -11.71 9.75 15.57
C LEU A 296 -12.79 8.67 15.57
N PHE A 297 -12.91 7.92 14.47
CA PHE A 297 -13.89 6.86 14.35
C PHE A 297 -13.66 5.76 15.38
N ALA A 298 -12.43 5.25 15.51
CA ALA A 298 -12.05 4.24 16.50
C ALA A 298 -12.27 4.72 17.95
N ALA A 299 -12.06 6.00 18.22
CA ALA A 299 -12.29 6.56 19.55
C ALA A 299 -13.78 6.52 19.97
N GLN A 300 -14.71 6.68 19.02
CA GLN A 300 -16.14 6.87 19.31
C GLN A 300 -17.07 5.72 18.88
N ALA A 301 -16.69 4.95 17.86
CA ALA A 301 -17.43 3.80 17.35
C ALA A 301 -17.20 2.58 18.26
N ARG A 302 -18.25 1.77 18.45
CA ARG A 302 -18.22 0.60 19.34
C ARG A 302 -19.05 -0.54 18.77
N GLY A 303 -18.68 -1.76 19.12
CA GLY A 303 -19.42 -2.99 18.81
C GLY A 303 -19.04 -3.67 17.49
N PRO A 304 -19.71 -4.78 17.14
CA PRO A 304 -19.34 -5.68 16.05
C PRO A 304 -19.33 -5.01 14.67
N LYS A 305 -20.22 -4.04 14.43
CA LYS A 305 -20.33 -3.35 13.14
C LYS A 305 -19.25 -2.30 12.91
N SER A 306 -18.42 -2.01 13.91
CA SER A 306 -17.38 -0.99 13.80
C SER A 306 -16.36 -1.29 12.69
N LYS A 307 -15.97 -2.55 12.49
CA LYS A 307 -14.99 -2.94 11.47
C LYS A 307 -15.53 -2.70 10.06
N GLU A 308 -16.76 -3.14 9.80
CA GLU A 308 -17.45 -2.93 8.53
C GLU A 308 -17.55 -1.43 8.17
N TYR A 309 -17.88 -0.59 9.15
CA TYR A 309 -17.95 0.86 8.96
C TYR A 309 -16.57 1.51 8.79
N CYS A 310 -15.51 1.00 9.42
CA CYS A 310 -14.14 1.44 9.15
C CYS A 310 -13.76 1.22 7.68
N GLU A 311 -14.07 0.05 7.13
CA GLU A 311 -13.80 -0.26 5.72
C GLU A 311 -14.62 0.63 4.77
N LYS A 312 -15.90 0.85 5.10
CA LYS A 312 -16.76 1.82 4.40
C LYS A 312 -16.16 3.24 4.44
N LEU A 313 -15.60 3.67 5.57
CA LEU A 313 -14.97 4.98 5.74
C LEU A 313 -13.72 5.12 4.86
N VAL A 314 -12.84 4.11 4.87
CA VAL A 314 -11.64 4.07 4.01
C VAL A 314 -12.04 4.15 2.54
N LYS A 315 -13.04 3.36 2.11
CA LYS A 315 -13.52 3.37 0.72
C LYS A 315 -14.08 4.73 0.33
N ASN A 316 -14.87 5.37 1.20
CA ASN A 316 -15.46 6.68 0.93
C ASN A 316 -14.39 7.78 0.80
N CYS A 317 -13.44 7.85 1.75
CA CYS A 317 -12.33 8.80 1.69
C CYS A 317 -11.44 8.60 0.45
N LYS A 318 -11.14 7.34 0.08
CA LYS A 318 -10.40 7.01 -1.14
C LYS A 318 -11.14 7.44 -2.40
N ASN A 319 -12.44 7.19 -2.47
CA ASN A 319 -13.26 7.62 -3.61
C ASN A 319 -13.28 9.15 -3.72
N HIS A 320 -13.51 9.85 -2.62
CA HIS A 320 -13.48 11.32 -2.58
C HIS A 320 -12.13 11.90 -3.04
N TRP A 321 -11.01 11.25 -2.72
CA TRP A 321 -9.70 11.66 -3.23
C TRP A 321 -9.55 11.39 -4.73
N LYS A 322 -10.03 10.23 -5.21
CA LYS A 322 -10.02 9.85 -6.64
C LYS A 322 -10.95 10.68 -7.52
N THR A 323 -11.93 11.39 -6.95
CA THR A 323 -12.83 12.32 -7.68
C THR A 323 -12.12 13.62 -8.04
N GLY A 324 -11.01 13.53 -8.79
CA GLY A 324 -10.30 14.69 -9.34
C GLY A 324 -9.47 15.51 -8.34
N LYS A 325 -9.30 15.06 -7.08
CA LYS A 325 -8.53 15.79 -6.06
C LYS A 325 -7.06 15.34 -5.96
N GLN A 326 -6.60 14.50 -6.88
CA GLN A 326 -5.27 13.92 -6.85
C GLN A 326 -4.26 14.85 -7.52
N LEU A 327 -3.08 14.98 -6.91
CA LEU A 327 -1.89 15.46 -7.61
C LEU A 327 -1.31 14.33 -8.49
N CYS A 328 -0.55 14.72 -9.52
CA CYS A 328 0.13 13.78 -10.40
C CYS A 328 1.20 12.98 -9.64
N GLU A 329 2.04 13.68 -8.86
CA GLU A 329 3.12 13.10 -8.05
C GLU A 329 4.17 12.28 -8.82
N TYR A 330 4.13 12.28 -10.16
CA TYR A 330 5.13 11.61 -10.98
C TYR A 330 6.51 12.24 -10.72
N PRO A 331 7.55 11.45 -10.43
CA PRO A 331 8.86 11.99 -10.12
C PRO A 331 9.57 12.51 -11.38
N SER A 332 10.25 13.65 -11.26
CA SER A 332 11.21 14.11 -12.27
C SER A 332 12.48 13.26 -12.26
N LEU A 333 13.37 13.50 -13.22
CA LEU A 333 14.68 12.82 -13.26
C LEU A 333 15.61 13.23 -12.11
N THR A 334 15.22 14.22 -11.30
CA THR A 334 15.92 14.64 -10.09
C THR A 334 15.13 14.29 -8.81
N ASP A 335 14.15 13.38 -8.92
CA ASP A 335 13.31 12.86 -7.84
C ASP A 335 12.36 13.89 -7.20
N ASN A 336 12.03 14.98 -7.89
CA ASN A 336 11.01 15.93 -7.41
C ASN A 336 9.64 15.60 -8.01
N PRO A 337 8.58 15.43 -7.20
CA PRO A 337 7.27 15.04 -7.69
C PRO A 337 6.55 16.18 -8.44
N CYS A 338 5.76 15.80 -9.45
CA CYS A 338 4.88 16.72 -10.17
C CYS A 338 3.81 17.31 -9.24
N THR A 339 3.68 18.63 -9.28
CA THR A 339 2.75 19.43 -8.46
C THR A 339 1.45 19.77 -9.17
N LEU A 340 1.30 19.35 -10.44
CA LEU A 340 0.09 19.54 -11.22
C LEU A 340 -1.01 18.56 -10.77
N PRO A 341 -2.29 18.88 -11.01
CA PRO A 341 -3.38 17.91 -10.91
C PRO A 341 -3.06 16.66 -11.74
N LYS A 342 -3.58 15.51 -11.34
CA LYS A 342 -3.38 14.27 -12.09
C LYS A 342 -3.83 14.43 -13.54
N HIS A 343 -2.89 14.21 -14.46
CA HIS A 343 -3.06 14.42 -15.90
C HIS A 343 -2.65 13.19 -16.71
N SER A 344 -2.97 13.21 -18.02
CA SER A 344 -2.52 12.19 -18.98
C SER A 344 -1.03 12.31 -19.26
N ALA A 345 -0.44 11.24 -19.82
CA ALA A 345 0.99 11.16 -20.17
C ALA A 345 1.41 12.12 -21.29
N GLU A 346 0.45 12.74 -21.99
CA GLU A 346 0.70 13.69 -23.09
C GLU A 346 0.99 15.11 -22.57
N GLN A 347 0.54 15.43 -21.36
CA GLN A 347 0.76 16.74 -20.74
C GLN A 347 2.11 16.78 -20.04
N GLU A 348 2.82 17.91 -20.17
CA GLU A 348 4.13 18.09 -19.54
C GLU A 348 4.01 18.18 -18.01
N HIS A 349 4.87 17.44 -17.32
CA HIS A 349 4.95 17.47 -15.87
C HIS A 349 5.71 18.70 -15.38
N CYS A 350 5.39 19.17 -14.17
CA CYS A 350 6.07 20.30 -13.53
C CYS A 350 6.21 20.08 -12.01
N SER A 351 7.46 20.02 -11.53
CA SER A 351 7.74 19.96 -10.08
C SER A 351 7.74 21.36 -9.43
N GLY A 352 7.75 22.43 -10.22
CA GLY A 352 7.91 23.81 -9.75
C GLY A 352 9.34 24.17 -9.31
N VAL A 353 10.26 23.19 -9.29
CA VAL A 353 11.67 23.41 -8.97
C VAL A 353 12.38 24.08 -10.16
N ARG A 354 13.21 25.07 -9.85
CA ARG A 354 14.01 25.81 -10.85
C ARG A 354 15.47 25.83 -10.43
N TYR A 355 16.33 25.53 -11.39
CA TYR A 355 17.78 25.60 -11.30
C TYR A 355 18.30 26.80 -12.08
N ILE A 356 19.54 27.20 -11.82
CA ILE A 356 20.28 28.09 -12.72
C ILE A 356 21.35 27.27 -13.41
N ALA A 357 21.35 27.28 -14.74
CA ALA A 357 22.32 26.55 -15.55
C ALA A 357 22.96 27.46 -16.60
N ALA A 358 24.28 27.32 -16.79
CA ALA A 358 25.03 28.01 -17.82
C ALA A 358 24.85 27.33 -19.21
N CYS A 359 25.07 28.09 -20.29
CA CYS A 359 25.04 27.56 -21.65
C CYS A 359 26.24 26.63 -21.95
N ASP A 360 26.28 26.01 -23.12
CA ASP A 360 27.37 25.10 -23.52
C ASP A 360 28.76 25.74 -23.39
N CYS A 361 28.89 27.01 -23.76
CA CYS A 361 30.15 27.75 -23.70
C CYS A 361 30.40 28.50 -22.39
N GLY A 362 29.43 28.52 -21.47
CA GLY A 362 29.54 29.17 -20.16
C GLY A 362 29.38 30.70 -20.13
N ARG A 363 29.07 31.37 -21.25
CA ARG A 363 28.96 32.85 -21.33
C ARG A 363 27.71 33.44 -20.68
N ILE A 364 26.61 32.69 -20.62
CA ILE A 364 25.35 33.15 -20.01
C ILE A 364 24.74 32.07 -19.12
N GLN A 365 23.90 32.50 -18.17
CA GLN A 365 23.12 31.64 -17.27
C GLN A 365 21.63 31.94 -17.39
N ARG A 366 20.81 30.89 -17.39
CA ARG A 366 19.35 31.02 -17.40
C ARG A 366 18.69 30.10 -16.39
N PRO A 367 17.47 30.46 -15.92
CA PRO A 367 16.61 29.54 -15.21
C PRO A 367 16.33 28.31 -16.06
N ARG A 368 16.41 27.15 -15.43
CA ARG A 368 16.19 25.84 -16.01
C ARG A 368 15.15 25.11 -15.18
N GLU A 369 14.10 24.62 -15.83
CA GLU A 369 13.09 23.80 -15.18
C GLU A 369 13.62 22.39 -14.93
N ASP A 370 13.05 21.75 -13.93
CA ASP A 370 13.39 20.40 -13.55
C ASP A 370 12.95 19.37 -14.61
N PRO A 371 13.88 18.61 -15.21
CA PRO A 371 13.57 17.81 -16.38
C PRO A 371 12.86 16.49 -16.03
N TYR A 372 11.82 16.18 -16.80
CA TYR A 372 11.14 14.88 -16.78
C TYR A 372 11.58 13.93 -17.89
N THR A 373 12.26 14.45 -18.91
CA THR A 373 12.78 13.65 -20.02
C THR A 373 14.26 13.94 -20.26
N ILE A 374 15.00 12.95 -20.77
CA ILE A 374 16.43 13.10 -21.08
C ILE A 374 16.66 14.17 -22.14
N LYS A 375 15.72 14.33 -23.07
CA LYS A 375 15.76 15.38 -24.10
C LYS A 375 15.66 16.77 -23.48
N LEU A 376 14.70 16.98 -22.56
CA LEU A 376 14.63 18.24 -21.80
C LEU A 376 15.91 18.44 -20.98
N ALA A 377 16.44 17.37 -20.38
CA ALA A 377 17.61 17.44 -19.53
C ALA A 377 18.89 17.84 -20.27
N ASN A 378 19.18 17.20 -21.40
CA ASN A 378 20.50 17.29 -22.02
C ASN A 378 20.51 18.02 -23.36
N PHE A 379 19.35 18.32 -23.95
CA PHE A 379 19.28 18.92 -25.28
C PHE A 379 18.44 20.19 -25.35
N THR A 380 17.15 20.12 -25.02
CA THR A 380 16.19 21.22 -25.29
C THR A 380 16.63 22.53 -24.65
N PHE A 381 16.94 22.51 -23.34
CA PHE A 381 17.43 23.68 -22.61
C PHE A 381 18.69 24.27 -23.25
N TYR A 382 19.69 23.42 -23.52
CA TYR A 382 20.98 23.85 -24.06
C TYR A 382 20.86 24.39 -25.49
N ASN A 383 19.98 23.80 -26.30
CA ASN A 383 19.71 24.26 -27.66
C ASN A 383 19.06 25.66 -27.64
N GLN A 384 18.10 25.91 -26.75
CA GLN A 384 17.46 27.23 -26.59
C GLN A 384 18.46 28.30 -26.12
N ILE A 385 19.16 28.05 -25.00
CA ILE A 385 20.13 29.00 -24.43
C ILE A 385 21.32 29.23 -25.38
N SER A 386 21.69 28.26 -26.23
CA SER A 386 22.79 28.43 -27.19
C SER A 386 22.48 29.48 -28.26
N LYS A 387 21.21 29.58 -28.68
CA LYS A 387 20.73 30.59 -29.64
C LYS A 387 20.71 31.97 -29.01
N GLU A 388 20.20 32.09 -27.79
CA GLU A 388 20.24 33.36 -27.03
C GLU A 388 21.67 33.84 -26.78
N CYS A 389 22.59 32.91 -26.48
CA CYS A 389 24.00 33.20 -26.26
C CYS A 389 24.76 33.55 -27.56
N GLY A 390 24.26 33.08 -28.71
CA GLY A 390 24.99 33.06 -29.98
C GLY A 390 26.10 32.00 -30.07
N CYS A 391 26.23 31.10 -29.09
CA CYS A 391 27.27 30.07 -29.11
C CYS A 391 26.94 28.88 -30.03
N SER A 392 25.71 28.81 -30.55
CA SER A 392 25.33 27.86 -31.60
C SER A 392 26.07 28.10 -32.93
N ALA A 393 26.61 29.29 -33.15
CA ALA A 393 27.36 29.66 -34.36
C ALA A 393 28.87 29.39 -34.25
N LEU A 394 29.35 28.93 -33.09
CA LEU A 394 30.76 28.59 -32.91
C LEU A 394 31.10 27.27 -33.62
N GLU A 395 32.36 27.13 -34.01
CA GLU A 395 32.89 25.86 -34.52
C GLU A 395 32.66 24.75 -33.48
N ARG A 396 32.11 23.62 -33.93
CA ARG A 396 31.77 22.49 -33.06
C ARG A 396 32.13 21.16 -33.69
N ILE A 397 32.50 20.22 -32.83
CA ILE A 397 32.61 18.82 -33.22
C ILE A 397 31.26 18.17 -32.97
N HIS A 398 30.64 17.67 -34.05
CA HIS A 398 29.38 16.98 -34.00
C HIS A 398 29.60 15.51 -33.64
N PHE A 399 28.97 15.06 -32.55
CA PHE A 399 28.93 13.65 -32.21
C PHE A 399 27.86 12.93 -33.05
N PRO A 400 28.10 11.67 -33.46
CA PRO A 400 27.19 10.94 -34.32
C PRO A 400 25.84 10.73 -33.62
N VAL A 401 24.77 11.08 -34.32
CA VAL A 401 23.38 10.89 -33.90
C VAL A 401 22.64 10.09 -34.97
N PHE A 402 21.59 9.39 -34.57
CA PHE A 402 20.76 8.65 -35.52
C PHE A 402 20.01 9.62 -36.44
N GLU A 403 20.18 9.45 -37.75
CA GLU A 403 19.43 10.19 -38.77
C GLU A 403 18.42 9.25 -39.44
N ALA A 404 17.14 9.50 -39.19
CA ALA A 404 16.07 8.69 -39.78
C ALA A 404 16.06 8.87 -41.31
N SER A 405 16.39 7.79 -42.02
CA SER A 405 16.40 7.73 -43.47
C SER A 405 14.98 7.48 -44.01
N THR A 406 14.02 8.40 -43.77
CA THR A 406 12.71 8.58 -44.46
C THR A 406 11.73 9.38 -43.56
N LYS A 407 10.83 10.16 -44.18
CA LYS A 407 9.93 11.12 -43.51
C LYS A 407 8.70 10.55 -42.79
N ASP A 408 8.51 9.24 -42.73
CA ASP A 408 7.32 8.64 -42.09
C ASP A 408 7.68 7.42 -41.24
N CYS A 409 7.74 7.58 -39.92
CA CYS A 409 7.61 6.46 -38.99
C CYS A 409 6.93 6.92 -37.70
N LYS A 410 5.72 6.39 -37.47
CA LYS A 410 5.04 6.44 -36.18
C LYS A 410 5.65 5.40 -35.24
N PRO A 411 5.75 5.65 -33.93
CA PRO A 411 6.30 4.68 -32.99
C PRO A 411 5.36 3.48 -32.86
N SER A 412 5.89 2.27 -33.13
CA SER A 412 5.20 1.01 -32.88
C SER A 412 5.36 0.57 -31.43
N VAL A 413 4.27 -0.01 -30.94
CA VAL A 413 3.92 -0.47 -29.60
C VAL A 413 5.04 -1.21 -28.85
N THR A 414 5.18 -0.85 -27.57
CA THR A 414 5.95 -1.51 -26.51
C THR A 414 5.71 -3.02 -26.48
N PHE A 415 6.76 -3.83 -26.49
CA PHE A 415 6.65 -5.26 -26.19
C PHE A 415 6.38 -5.44 -24.69
N GLU A 416 5.13 -5.77 -24.34
CA GLU A 416 4.81 -6.41 -23.07
C GLU A 416 5.21 -7.89 -23.17
N ILE A 417 6.13 -8.32 -22.29
CA ILE A 417 6.42 -9.74 -22.08
C ILE A 417 5.46 -10.21 -20.99
N GLU A 418 4.40 -10.92 -21.37
CA GLU A 418 3.58 -11.68 -20.45
C GLU A 418 4.33 -12.96 -20.01
N GLU A 419 4.58 -13.07 -18.70
CA GLU A 419 4.89 -14.35 -18.06
C GLU A 419 3.67 -15.28 -18.17
N SER A 420 3.87 -16.53 -18.57
CA SER A 420 2.84 -17.58 -18.50
C SER A 420 3.30 -18.73 -17.59
N PRO A 421 2.42 -19.28 -16.74
CA PRO A 421 2.60 -20.60 -16.15
C PRO A 421 1.97 -21.69 -17.05
N SER A 422 2.58 -22.87 -16.95
CA SER A 422 2.34 -24.14 -17.67
C SER A 422 0.92 -24.72 -17.60
N ASP A 423 0.41 -25.29 -18.70
CA ASP A 423 0.12 -26.74 -18.83
C ASP A 423 -0.45 -27.18 -20.22
N ARG A 424 0.11 -28.29 -20.71
CA ARG A 424 -0.40 -29.38 -21.60
C ARG A 424 -1.46 -29.14 -22.70
N SER A 425 -1.14 -29.50 -23.95
CA SER A 425 -1.61 -30.72 -24.66
C SER A 425 -1.25 -30.70 -26.17
N ALA A 426 -1.44 -31.83 -26.88
CA ALA A 426 -0.61 -32.33 -27.98
C ALA A 426 -1.16 -32.16 -29.42
N SER A 427 -0.31 -32.53 -30.39
CA SER A 427 -0.52 -32.83 -31.84
C SER A 427 -0.63 -31.61 -32.79
N SER A 428 -0.07 -31.57 -34.01
CA SER A 428 0.46 -32.60 -34.92
C SER A 428 1.33 -31.95 -36.02
N GLN A 429 2.09 -32.80 -36.72
CA GLN A 429 3.14 -32.54 -37.71
C GLN A 429 2.71 -31.75 -38.96
N SER A 430 3.62 -30.91 -39.49
CA SER A 430 4.13 -31.04 -40.87
C SER A 430 5.37 -30.16 -41.11
N THR A 431 6.37 -30.79 -41.71
CA THR A 431 7.64 -30.26 -42.22
C THR A 431 7.44 -29.44 -43.49
N GLU A 432 8.09 -28.28 -43.58
CA GLU A 432 8.71 -27.82 -44.84
C GLU A 432 9.82 -26.79 -44.54
N GLN A 433 11.03 -27.14 -44.96
CA GLN A 433 12.19 -26.25 -44.97
C GLN A 433 12.03 -25.26 -46.12
N GLU A 434 12.02 -23.94 -45.85
CA GLU A 434 12.43 -22.98 -46.87
C GLU A 434 13.05 -21.70 -46.26
N LYS A 435 14.34 -21.53 -46.57
CA LYS A 435 15.10 -20.28 -46.70
C LYS A 435 14.78 -19.15 -45.71
N ARG A 436 15.63 -19.05 -44.67
CA ARG A 436 16.00 -17.76 -44.06
C ARG A 436 16.55 -16.82 -45.13
N LYS A 437 15.69 -16.00 -45.72
CA LYS A 437 16.08 -14.73 -46.34
C LYS A 437 15.98 -13.65 -45.27
N SER A 438 17.11 -13.01 -45.04
CA SER A 438 17.28 -11.78 -44.29
C SER A 438 16.21 -10.75 -44.65
N VAL A 439 15.47 -10.27 -43.65
CA VAL A 439 14.83 -8.95 -43.69
C VAL A 439 15.46 -8.15 -42.56
N SER A 440 16.46 -7.34 -42.91
CA SER A 440 17.08 -6.34 -42.05
C SER A 440 16.05 -5.25 -41.74
N SER A 441 15.57 -5.17 -40.50
CA SER A 441 14.76 -4.05 -40.03
C SER A 441 15.65 -2.84 -39.76
N THR A 442 15.51 -1.80 -40.59
CA THR A 442 16.32 -0.57 -40.61
C THR A 442 15.84 0.51 -39.62
N THR A 443 15.46 0.16 -38.39
CA THR A 443 14.72 1.12 -37.52
C THR A 443 15.15 1.20 -36.06
N ASP A 444 16.33 0.72 -35.67
CA ASP A 444 16.68 0.73 -34.25
C ASP A 444 17.70 1.83 -33.90
N HIS A 445 17.23 2.83 -33.14
CA HIS A 445 18.05 3.91 -32.58
C HIS A 445 18.22 3.70 -31.07
N LEU A 446 19.29 4.25 -30.50
CA LEU A 446 19.56 4.13 -29.06
C LEU A 446 18.64 5.07 -28.28
N PHE A 447 17.78 4.50 -27.43
CA PHE A 447 16.86 5.26 -26.55
C PHE A 447 17.58 6.00 -25.41
N GLY A 448 18.77 5.52 -25.03
CA GLY A 448 19.64 6.14 -24.02
C GLY A 448 20.85 6.86 -24.61
N MET A 449 21.82 7.16 -23.75
CA MET A 449 23.11 7.71 -24.17
C MET A 449 24.11 6.61 -24.51
N LEU A 450 25.13 6.94 -25.31
CA LEU A 450 26.21 6.01 -25.66
C LEU A 450 27.01 5.58 -24.43
N THR A 451 27.22 4.27 -24.32
CA THR A 451 28.06 3.64 -23.30
C THR A 451 29.12 2.75 -23.95
N LEU A 452 30.14 2.34 -23.20
CA LEU A 452 31.15 1.37 -23.69
C LEU A 452 30.56 0.01 -24.07
N LEU A 453 29.37 -0.34 -23.57
CA LEU A 453 28.68 -1.60 -23.86
C LEU A 453 27.62 -1.45 -24.96
N SER A 454 27.43 -0.24 -25.50
CA SER A 454 26.45 0.01 -26.55
C SER A 454 26.89 -0.65 -27.88
N PRO A 455 25.99 -1.31 -28.62
CA PRO A 455 26.30 -1.84 -29.94
C PRO A 455 26.76 -0.74 -30.90
N HIS A 456 27.75 -1.03 -31.75
CA HIS A 456 28.39 -0.04 -32.63
C HIS A 456 27.45 0.60 -33.67
N ASP A 457 26.38 -0.09 -34.05
CA ASP A 457 25.43 0.38 -35.08
C ASP A 457 24.29 1.26 -34.52
N PHE A 458 24.21 1.43 -33.19
CA PHE A 458 23.10 2.13 -32.53
C PHE A 458 23.55 3.50 -32.03
N LEU A 459 23.01 4.55 -32.65
CA LEU A 459 23.30 5.94 -32.30
C LEU A 459 22.15 6.59 -31.52
N PRO A 460 22.44 7.56 -30.63
CA PRO A 460 21.42 8.28 -29.89
C PRO A 460 20.64 9.24 -30.81
N GLN A 461 19.38 9.50 -30.48
CA GLN A 461 18.52 10.42 -31.26
C GLN A 461 19.01 11.88 -31.21
N PHE A 462 19.72 12.27 -30.14
CA PHE A 462 20.31 13.60 -29.98
C PHE A 462 21.61 13.52 -29.18
N SER A 463 22.51 14.47 -29.40
CA SER A 463 23.75 14.55 -28.62
C SER A 463 23.49 15.15 -27.24
N SER A 464 23.78 14.38 -26.20
CA SER A 464 23.79 14.88 -24.81
C SER A 464 25.09 15.61 -24.44
N TRP A 465 26.12 15.49 -25.28
CA TRP A 465 27.43 16.13 -25.14
C TRP A 465 27.54 17.30 -26.13
N SER A 466 28.36 18.30 -25.80
CA SER A 466 28.65 19.42 -26.73
C SER A 466 30.12 19.79 -26.63
N LEU A 467 30.83 19.85 -27.76
CA LEU A 467 32.23 20.25 -27.82
C LEU A 467 32.39 21.44 -28.78
N LEU A 468 32.75 22.59 -28.22
CA LEU A 468 32.78 23.88 -28.90
C LEU A 468 34.19 24.48 -28.88
N CYS A 469 34.61 25.06 -30.00
CA CYS A 469 35.78 25.91 -30.10
C CYS A 469 35.36 27.37 -29.82
N LEU A 470 35.85 27.94 -28.72
CA LEU A 470 35.62 29.34 -28.38
C LEU A 470 36.37 30.31 -29.31
N GLY A 471 37.47 29.86 -29.92
CA GLY A 471 38.35 30.66 -30.75
C GLY A 471 39.84 30.43 -30.42
N PRO A 472 40.72 31.42 -30.65
CA PRO A 472 42.16 31.27 -30.48
C PRO A 472 42.55 31.09 -29.01
N SER A 473 43.68 30.39 -28.76
CA SER A 473 44.21 30.14 -27.42
C SER A 473 44.49 31.42 -26.61
N SER A 474 44.69 32.54 -27.29
CA SER A 474 44.89 33.87 -26.68
C SER A 474 43.68 34.40 -25.93
N LEU A 475 42.49 33.81 -26.09
CA LEU A 475 41.31 34.14 -25.29
C LEU A 475 41.49 33.82 -23.80
N TYR A 476 42.42 32.93 -23.46
CA TYR A 476 42.79 32.65 -22.08
C TYR A 476 44.15 33.25 -21.74
N SER A 477 44.22 33.97 -20.62
CA SER A 477 45.47 34.49 -20.06
C SER A 477 45.67 33.93 -18.66
N HIS A 478 46.81 33.27 -18.42
CA HIS A 478 47.14 32.65 -17.13
C HIS A 478 47.28 33.67 -15.98
N ASN A 479 47.54 34.94 -16.29
CA ASN A 479 47.66 36.01 -15.29
C ASN A 479 46.30 36.61 -14.89
N LEU A 480 45.33 36.60 -15.81
CA LEU A 480 44.00 37.20 -15.61
C LEU A 480 42.91 36.18 -15.29
N GLY A 481 43.12 34.90 -15.63
CA GLY A 481 42.09 33.88 -15.55
C GLY A 481 40.98 34.07 -16.58
N LEU A 482 39.81 33.51 -16.30
CA LEU A 482 38.59 33.68 -17.08
C LEU A 482 37.88 34.95 -16.64
N LEU A 483 37.70 35.90 -17.56
CA LEU A 483 37.03 37.17 -17.26
C LEU A 483 35.54 36.95 -16.98
N GLU A 484 35.03 37.59 -15.93
CA GLU A 484 33.62 37.48 -15.50
C GLU A 484 32.64 37.96 -16.59
N SER A 485 33.03 38.96 -17.39
CA SER A 485 32.25 39.45 -18.54
C SER A 485 32.01 38.39 -19.62
N HIS A 486 32.88 37.38 -19.70
CA HIS A 486 32.79 36.29 -20.67
C HIS A 486 32.41 34.95 -20.02
N GLN A 487 32.60 34.79 -18.72
CA GLN A 487 32.35 33.56 -17.99
C GLN A 487 31.79 33.91 -16.60
N PRO A 488 30.51 34.30 -16.50
CA PRO A 488 29.90 34.70 -15.24
C PRO A 488 29.65 33.51 -14.30
N GLY A 489 29.44 33.80 -13.01
CA GLY A 489 29.00 32.83 -12.01
C GLY A 489 30.11 32.05 -11.31
N PHE A 490 31.39 32.30 -11.64
CA PHE A 490 32.49 31.70 -10.90
C PHE A 490 32.60 32.28 -9.48
N ILE A 491 32.81 31.39 -8.50
CA ILE A 491 33.16 31.80 -7.13
C ILE A 491 34.51 32.52 -7.19
N ASN A 492 34.63 33.62 -6.45
CA ASN A 492 35.86 34.43 -6.37
C ASN A 492 37.10 33.54 -6.22
N SER A 493 38.14 33.83 -7.00
CA SER A 493 39.44 33.13 -7.06
C SER A 493 39.45 31.71 -7.66
N THR A 494 38.34 31.22 -8.21
CA THR A 494 38.25 29.84 -8.75
C THR A 494 38.21 29.76 -10.29
N ASN A 495 38.29 30.90 -10.97
CA ASN A 495 38.12 31.10 -12.41
C ASN A 495 39.43 30.95 -13.22
N TYR A 496 40.31 30.01 -12.85
CA TYR A 496 41.60 29.79 -13.51
C TYR A 496 41.70 28.39 -14.11
N LEU A 497 42.53 28.22 -15.13
CA LEU A 497 42.88 26.91 -15.68
C LEU A 497 44.24 26.47 -15.13
N LEU A 498 44.43 25.17 -15.00
CA LEU A 498 45.65 24.56 -14.48
C LEU A 498 46.67 24.38 -15.61
N PRO A 499 47.93 24.84 -15.44
CA PRO A 499 49.00 24.53 -16.37
C PRO A 499 49.40 23.05 -16.25
N TRP A 500 49.40 22.34 -17.36
CA TRP A 500 49.84 20.94 -17.48
C TRP A 500 51.01 20.85 -18.45
N ASP A 501 52.21 20.62 -17.89
CA ASP A 501 53.43 20.42 -18.66
C ASP A 501 53.56 18.94 -19.05
N VAL A 502 53.47 18.65 -20.35
CA VAL A 502 53.52 17.29 -20.91
C VAL A 502 54.83 17.10 -21.66
N THR A 503 55.56 16.03 -21.33
CA THR A 503 56.78 15.64 -22.04
C THR A 503 56.41 14.74 -23.20
N VAL A 504 56.68 15.20 -24.44
CA VAL A 504 56.42 14.44 -25.66
C VAL A 504 57.73 13.82 -26.16
N TYR A 505 57.72 12.51 -26.38
CA TYR A 505 58.87 11.75 -26.88
C TYR A 505 58.78 11.61 -28.41
N SER A 506 59.85 11.95 -29.12
CA SER A 506 59.96 11.74 -30.57
C SER A 506 60.57 10.39 -30.89
N LYS A 507 59.96 9.56 -31.74
CA LYS A 507 60.64 8.37 -32.28
C LYS A 507 61.98 8.80 -32.92
N SER A 508 63.07 8.08 -32.61
CA SER A 508 64.38 8.31 -33.25
C SER A 508 64.26 8.00 -34.74
N LYS A 509 64.66 8.93 -35.62
CA LYS A 509 64.89 8.58 -37.03
C LYS A 509 65.96 7.48 -37.09
N PRO A 510 65.81 6.42 -37.91
CA PRO A 510 66.90 5.49 -38.14
C PRO A 510 68.07 6.25 -38.76
N VAL A 511 69.26 6.13 -38.16
CA VAL A 511 70.50 6.66 -38.72
C VAL A 511 70.77 5.88 -40.01
N VAL A 512 70.74 6.55 -41.16
CA VAL A 512 71.25 5.99 -42.41
C VAL A 512 72.77 6.18 -42.38
N PRO A 513 73.59 5.12 -42.46
CA PRO A 513 75.04 5.29 -42.57
C PRO A 513 75.36 5.87 -43.96
N LEU A 514 75.92 7.07 -43.98
CA LEU A 514 76.54 7.64 -45.17
C LEU A 514 77.94 7.03 -45.29
N GLU A 515 78.08 5.96 -46.05
CA GLU A 515 79.38 5.50 -46.52
C GLU A 515 79.77 6.24 -47.80
N GLN A 516 81.07 6.50 -47.90
CA GLN A 516 81.83 6.97 -49.07
C GLN A 516 81.89 8.49 -49.28
N GLN A 517 82.96 9.12 -48.77
CA GLN A 517 84.17 9.34 -49.57
C GLN A 517 85.30 9.93 -48.72
N LEU A 518 86.50 9.45 -49.04
CA LEU A 518 87.83 9.78 -48.55
C LEU A 518 88.06 11.28 -48.32
N ASP A 519 88.76 11.66 -47.25
CA ASP A 519 90.18 11.99 -47.41
C ASP A 519 90.97 12.09 -46.10
N THR A 520 92.26 11.79 -46.25
CA THR A 520 93.25 11.65 -45.18
C THR A 520 93.90 13.00 -44.89
N GLN A 521 94.25 13.22 -43.62
CA GLN A 521 95.24 14.17 -43.07
C GLN A 521 94.70 15.41 -42.30
N LYS A 522 95.30 15.56 -41.10
CA LYS A 522 95.39 16.75 -40.24
C LYS A 522 94.12 17.15 -39.46
N PHE A 523 94.08 16.79 -38.18
CA PHE A 523 94.38 17.70 -37.06
C PHE A 523 94.03 17.03 -35.72
N ALA A 524 95.08 16.60 -35.02
CA ALA A 524 95.02 16.47 -33.57
C ALA A 524 95.07 17.87 -32.96
N LEU A 525 94.11 18.23 -32.11
CA LEU A 525 94.23 19.07 -30.90
C LEU A 525 92.88 19.68 -30.50
N ARG A 526 92.16 18.99 -29.61
CA ARG A 526 91.62 19.53 -28.34
C ARG A 526 90.59 18.56 -27.78
N GLN A 527 91.04 17.71 -26.86
CA GLN A 527 90.16 17.10 -25.89
C GLN A 527 89.56 18.21 -25.01
N ARG A 528 88.25 18.38 -25.05
CA ARG A 528 87.48 18.83 -23.89
C ARG A 528 86.33 17.85 -23.71
N LYS A 529 86.44 17.03 -22.68
CA LYS A 529 85.46 16.01 -22.30
C LYS A 529 84.09 16.66 -22.07
N THR A 530 83.16 16.42 -22.96
CA THR A 530 81.72 16.45 -22.66
C THR A 530 81.19 15.06 -22.99
N ARG A 531 80.78 14.32 -21.96
CA ARG A 531 80.11 13.02 -22.11
C ARG A 531 78.79 13.24 -22.86
N THR A 532 78.77 12.99 -24.15
CA THR A 532 77.55 12.90 -24.96
C THR A 532 76.94 11.52 -24.76
N ASN A 533 75.83 11.46 -24.02
CA ASN A 533 74.99 10.26 -23.93
C ASN A 533 74.22 10.12 -25.26
N ALA A 534 74.70 9.26 -26.15
CA ALA A 534 74.17 9.04 -27.50
C ALA A 534 72.85 8.24 -27.58
N ASN A 535 72.12 8.04 -26.47
CA ASN A 535 70.90 7.22 -26.43
C ASN A 535 69.64 7.94 -25.89
N ARG A 536 69.60 9.28 -25.88
CA ARG A 536 68.35 9.99 -25.51
C ARG A 536 67.47 10.23 -26.72
N VAL A 537 66.32 9.57 -26.72
CA VAL A 537 65.15 9.94 -27.53
C VAL A 537 64.92 11.47 -27.40
N PRO A 538 64.79 12.23 -28.52
CA PRO A 538 64.52 13.65 -28.44
C PRO A 538 63.18 13.89 -27.76
N GLN A 539 63.19 14.61 -26.64
CA GLN A 539 62.01 14.95 -25.84
C GLN A 539 61.85 16.47 -25.77
N PHE A 540 60.62 16.96 -25.86
CA PHE A 540 60.28 18.37 -25.62
C PHE A 540 59.04 18.48 -24.74
N THR A 541 59.00 19.50 -23.89
CA THR A 541 57.88 19.75 -22.98
C THR A 541 56.95 20.79 -23.57
N VAL A 542 55.64 20.50 -23.54
CA VAL A 542 54.60 21.41 -24.01
C VAL A 542 53.63 21.71 -22.88
N LYS A 543 53.21 22.98 -22.77
CA LYS A 543 52.26 23.42 -21.76
C LYS A 543 50.85 23.52 -22.35
N VAL A 544 49.91 22.76 -21.77
CA VAL A 544 48.48 22.79 -22.06
C VAL A 544 47.77 23.37 -20.84
N PHE A 545 46.69 24.14 -21.01
CA PHE A 545 45.87 24.56 -19.87
C PHE A 545 44.56 23.78 -19.83
N ILE A 546 44.24 23.20 -18.68
CA ILE A 546 43.03 22.39 -18.48
C ILE A 546 42.20 22.89 -17.29
N GLY A 547 40.89 22.75 -17.37
CA GLY A 547 39.98 23.08 -16.26
C GLY A 547 38.81 22.11 -16.17
N ILE A 548 38.43 21.73 -14.96
CA ILE A 548 37.32 20.84 -14.65
C ILE A 548 36.31 21.64 -13.84
N GLU A 549 35.21 22.02 -14.48
CA GLU A 549 34.24 22.99 -13.97
C GLU A 549 33.03 22.32 -13.35
N TYR A 550 32.74 22.70 -12.11
CA TYR A 550 31.56 22.28 -11.37
C TYR A 550 30.54 23.41 -11.29
N GLU A 551 29.27 23.05 -11.41
CA GLU A 551 28.13 23.97 -11.36
C GLU A 551 27.10 23.46 -10.36
N CYS A 552 26.62 24.32 -9.45
CA CYS A 552 25.59 23.97 -8.48
C CYS A 552 24.18 24.41 -8.92
N PRO A 553 23.11 23.90 -8.29
CA PRO A 553 21.72 24.28 -8.56
C PRO A 553 21.42 25.80 -8.57
N ARG A 554 22.23 26.61 -7.87
CA ARG A 554 22.12 28.08 -7.81
C ARG A 554 22.92 28.81 -8.91
N GLY A 555 23.64 28.09 -9.76
CA GLY A 555 24.49 28.66 -10.80
C GLY A 555 25.88 29.09 -10.33
N ASN A 556 26.31 28.76 -9.10
CA ASN A 556 27.68 29.03 -8.70
C ASN A 556 28.61 28.01 -9.38
N ARG A 557 29.69 28.50 -9.98
CA ARG A 557 30.68 27.74 -10.74
C ARG A 557 32.04 27.78 -10.06
N PHE A 558 32.82 26.71 -10.17
CA PHE A 558 34.20 26.68 -9.66
C PHE A 558 35.00 25.57 -10.33
N MET A 559 36.33 25.72 -10.36
CA MET A 559 37.24 24.69 -10.83
C MET A 559 37.82 23.87 -9.67
N LEU A 560 38.12 22.59 -9.91
CA LEU A 560 38.95 21.79 -9.00
C LEU A 560 40.42 21.79 -9.43
N ALA A 561 41.32 21.78 -8.44
CA ALA A 561 42.77 21.63 -8.61
C ALA A 561 43.26 20.18 -8.42
N ALA A 562 42.45 19.36 -7.76
CA ALA A 562 42.65 17.93 -7.54
C ALA A 562 41.27 17.30 -7.20
N PRO A 563 41.13 15.96 -7.20
CA PRO A 563 39.84 15.29 -6.92
C PRO A 563 39.19 15.71 -5.59
N ASP A 564 39.97 16.15 -4.61
CA ASP A 564 39.57 16.50 -3.25
C ASP A 564 39.64 18.02 -2.96
N ARG A 565 40.11 18.84 -3.92
CA ARG A 565 40.51 20.23 -3.64
C ARG A 565 40.06 21.22 -4.71
N VAL A 566 39.35 22.25 -4.26
CA VAL A 566 38.92 23.40 -5.08
C VAL A 566 40.13 24.26 -5.45
N LEU A 567 40.19 24.69 -6.71
CA LEU A 567 41.21 25.61 -7.20
C LEU A 567 40.97 27.01 -6.61
N ARG A 568 42.02 27.58 -6.01
CA ARG A 568 42.04 28.98 -5.56
C ARG A 568 43.34 29.63 -6.00
N ALA A 569 43.24 30.70 -6.79
CA ALA A 569 44.38 31.48 -7.25
C ALA A 569 44.19 32.96 -6.90
N THR A 570 45.25 33.60 -6.41
CA THR A 570 45.23 35.04 -6.09
C THR A 570 45.17 35.83 -7.41
N PRO A 571 44.29 36.83 -7.55
CA PRO A 571 44.23 37.66 -8.75
C PRO A 571 45.59 38.24 -9.13
N GLY A 572 45.96 38.13 -10.40
CA GLY A 572 47.26 38.62 -10.91
C GLY A 572 48.48 37.76 -10.54
N SER A 573 48.29 36.61 -9.88
CA SER A 573 49.36 35.67 -9.56
C SER A 573 49.31 34.42 -10.44
N ILE A 574 50.46 33.77 -10.62
CA ILE A 574 50.56 32.49 -11.34
C ILE A 574 49.92 31.38 -10.50
N VAL A 575 49.06 30.57 -11.12
CA VAL A 575 48.48 29.38 -10.51
C VAL A 575 49.59 28.43 -10.06
N LYS A 576 49.67 28.16 -8.75
CA LYS A 576 50.70 27.28 -8.15
C LYS A 576 50.44 25.80 -8.38
N ASP A 577 49.17 25.44 -8.54
CA ASP A 577 48.75 24.04 -8.73
C ASP A 577 48.97 23.61 -10.18
N THR A 578 49.40 22.36 -10.38
CA THR A 578 49.64 21.78 -11.70
C THR A 578 48.44 20.95 -12.17
N GLY A 579 48.20 20.92 -13.48
CA GLY A 579 47.13 20.13 -14.09
C GLY A 579 47.37 18.62 -14.05
N HIS A 580 48.58 18.18 -13.68
CA HIS A 580 48.94 16.76 -13.65
C HIS A 580 48.00 15.91 -12.79
N LYS A 581 47.62 16.41 -11.60
CA LYS A 581 46.69 15.69 -10.70
C LYS A 581 45.31 15.48 -11.33
N VAL A 582 44.85 16.45 -12.10
CA VAL A 582 43.54 16.40 -12.75
C VAL A 582 43.55 15.56 -14.02
N ALA A 583 44.71 15.48 -14.70
CA ALA A 583 44.87 14.65 -15.90
C ALA A 583 45.01 13.15 -15.59
N GLU A 584 45.72 12.81 -14.50
CA GLU A 584 46.10 11.44 -14.14
C GLU A 584 45.25 10.82 -13.00
N SER A 585 44.18 11.49 -12.55
CA SER A 585 43.30 10.96 -11.50
C SER A 585 41.84 10.95 -11.94
N ASP A 586 41.06 10.06 -11.35
CA ASP A 586 39.61 10.09 -11.46
C ASP A 586 39.05 11.33 -10.75
N MET A 587 38.25 12.13 -11.45
CA MET A 587 37.63 13.32 -10.90
C MET A 587 36.21 13.01 -10.42
N PRO A 588 35.74 13.53 -9.27
CA PRO A 588 34.39 13.28 -8.81
C PRO A 588 33.34 13.89 -9.76
N LEU A 589 32.27 13.17 -10.07
CA LEU A 589 31.17 13.72 -10.86
C LEU A 589 30.37 14.77 -10.06
N TYR A 590 30.34 14.61 -8.73
CA TYR A 590 29.63 15.49 -7.80
C TYR A 590 30.57 15.92 -6.67
N PHE A 591 30.56 17.22 -6.33
CA PHE A 591 31.43 17.81 -5.31
C PHE A 591 30.67 18.83 -4.45
N PRO A 592 30.92 18.92 -3.13
CA PRO A 592 30.27 19.91 -2.28
C PRO A 592 30.61 21.35 -2.71
N CYS A 593 29.59 22.14 -3.03
CA CYS A 593 29.73 23.51 -3.50
C CYS A 593 30.28 24.44 -2.39
N PRO A 594 31.36 25.20 -2.64
CA PRO A 594 31.93 26.16 -1.68
C PRO A 594 31.11 27.42 -1.44
N CYS A 595 29.90 27.54 -2.01
CA CYS A 595 28.98 28.61 -1.64
C CYS A 595 28.72 28.54 -0.12
N ARG A 596 28.31 29.64 0.54
CA ARG A 596 28.06 29.67 2.01
C ARG A 596 26.57 29.52 2.40
N PRO A 597 25.87 28.40 2.15
CA PRO A 597 24.56 28.11 2.73
C PRO A 597 24.69 27.34 4.07
N ALA A 598 23.59 27.28 4.84
CA ALA A 598 23.50 26.49 6.08
C ALA A 598 23.68 24.97 5.87
N LYS A 599 23.41 24.47 4.64
CA LYS A 599 23.72 23.10 4.19
C LYS A 599 24.42 23.16 2.84
N PRO A 600 25.63 22.59 2.67
CA PRO A 600 26.37 22.67 1.41
C PRO A 600 25.55 22.02 0.29
N LEU A 601 25.36 22.75 -0.80
CA LEU A 601 24.74 22.22 -2.01
C LEU A 601 25.73 21.33 -2.75
N THR A 602 25.26 20.28 -3.42
CA THR A 602 26.13 19.52 -4.33
C THR A 602 26.25 20.25 -5.67
N ALA A 603 27.46 20.33 -6.20
CA ALA A 603 27.73 20.79 -7.55
C ALA A 603 28.12 19.62 -8.45
N GLN A 604 27.68 19.64 -9.69
CA GLN A 604 27.97 18.62 -10.69
C GLN A 604 29.07 19.09 -11.63
N LEU A 605 29.94 18.18 -12.07
CA LEU A 605 30.89 18.43 -13.14
C LEU A 605 30.12 18.64 -14.46
N MET A 606 30.16 19.86 -14.98
CA MET A 606 29.38 20.26 -16.16
C MET A 606 30.23 20.64 -17.36
N ARG A 607 31.49 21.09 -17.18
CA ARG A 607 32.34 21.50 -18.32
C ARG A 607 33.81 21.11 -18.14
N ILE A 608 34.47 20.81 -19.25
CA ILE A 608 35.92 20.60 -19.36
C ILE A 608 36.48 21.67 -20.29
N HIS A 609 37.49 22.40 -19.83
CA HIS A 609 38.15 23.48 -20.56
C HIS A 609 39.53 23.01 -21.01
N VAL A 610 39.89 23.26 -22.28
CA VAL A 610 41.19 22.90 -22.83
C VAL A 610 41.71 24.00 -23.73
N VAL A 611 42.89 24.53 -23.41
CA VAL A 611 43.61 25.48 -24.27
C VAL A 611 44.80 24.76 -24.88
N THR A 612 44.75 24.55 -26.20
CA THR A 612 45.78 23.83 -26.94
C THR A 612 46.98 24.73 -27.23
N PRO A 613 48.20 24.17 -27.23
CA PRO A 613 49.44 24.92 -27.43
C PRO A 613 49.65 25.27 -28.91
N LYS A 614 50.60 26.19 -29.16
CA LYS A 614 51.10 26.48 -30.52
C LYS A 614 52.09 25.43 -31.04
N ALA A 615 52.62 24.58 -30.16
CA ALA A 615 53.55 23.52 -30.54
C ALA A 615 52.87 22.46 -31.42
N PRO A 616 53.60 21.77 -32.32
CA PRO A 616 53.05 20.79 -33.26
C PRO A 616 52.69 19.46 -32.57
N VAL A 617 51.70 19.49 -31.67
CA VAL A 617 51.19 18.35 -30.94
C VAL A 617 49.69 18.17 -31.19
N LEU A 618 49.24 16.91 -31.13
CA LEU A 618 47.85 16.49 -31.20
C LEU A 618 47.32 16.36 -29.77
N VAL A 619 46.40 17.25 -29.39
CA VAL A 619 45.68 17.15 -28.11
C VAL A 619 44.36 16.46 -28.37
N THR A 620 44.04 15.42 -27.61
CA THR A 620 42.77 14.67 -27.75
C THR A 620 41.98 14.63 -26.45
N LEU A 621 40.65 14.60 -26.56
CA LEU A 621 39.72 14.40 -25.45
C LEU A 621 38.98 13.07 -25.56
N ASN A 622 38.93 12.33 -24.46
CA ASN A 622 38.19 11.08 -24.34
C ASN A 622 37.50 10.96 -22.97
N PRO A 623 36.46 11.77 -22.70
CA PRO A 623 35.78 11.72 -21.41
C PRO A 623 35.02 10.40 -21.27
N ARG A 624 35.23 9.74 -20.14
CA ARG A 624 34.52 8.53 -19.74
C ARG A 624 33.90 8.75 -18.38
N VAL A 625 32.58 8.76 -18.30
CA VAL A 625 31.86 9.07 -17.05
C VAL A 625 31.17 7.83 -16.54
N GLN A 626 31.42 7.49 -15.28
CA GLN A 626 30.75 6.42 -14.56
C GLN A 626 29.91 7.05 -13.43
N PRO A 627 28.58 7.17 -13.58
CA PRO A 627 27.72 7.84 -12.58
C PRO A 627 27.65 7.11 -11.23
N VAL A 628 27.87 5.80 -11.23
CA VAL A 628 27.89 4.95 -10.03
C VAL A 628 28.95 3.87 -10.19
N VAL A 629 29.68 3.56 -9.12
CA VAL A 629 30.69 2.49 -9.12
C VAL A 629 30.07 1.16 -9.56
N GLY A 630 30.70 0.49 -10.53
CA GLY A 630 30.19 -0.76 -11.12
C GLY A 630 29.06 -0.57 -12.14
N GLY A 631 28.61 0.67 -12.37
CA GLY A 631 27.61 1.02 -13.38
C GLY A 631 28.21 1.24 -14.78
N PRO A 632 27.36 1.55 -15.77
CA PRO A 632 27.78 1.78 -17.15
C PRO A 632 28.70 3.00 -17.27
N ILE A 633 29.62 2.93 -18.22
CA ILE A 633 30.56 4.00 -18.55
C ILE A 633 30.06 4.70 -19.80
N PHE A 634 29.67 5.97 -19.65
CA PHE A 634 29.18 6.82 -20.72
C PHE A 634 30.34 7.48 -21.45
N ILE A 635 30.20 7.53 -22.77
CA ILE A 635 31.21 8.08 -23.69
C ILE A 635 30.57 9.10 -24.63
N SER A 636 31.37 10.04 -25.13
CA SER A 636 30.91 11.02 -26.11
C SER A 636 30.97 10.50 -27.56
N ASN A 637 31.86 9.55 -27.84
CA ASN A 637 32.13 9.05 -29.19
C ASN A 637 32.50 7.56 -29.16
N ALA A 638 31.93 6.75 -30.06
CA ALA A 638 32.28 5.34 -30.22
C ALA A 638 33.62 5.15 -30.96
N ASN A 639 34.01 6.11 -31.81
CA ASN A 639 35.20 6.02 -32.66
C ASN A 639 36.51 6.40 -31.93
N GLY A 640 36.49 6.50 -30.60
CA GLY A 640 37.65 6.84 -29.79
C GLY A 640 37.86 8.35 -29.54
N PRO A 641 39.07 8.74 -29.08
CA PRO A 641 39.38 10.10 -28.65
C PRO A 641 39.17 11.15 -29.74
N THR A 642 38.62 12.31 -29.37
CA THR A 642 38.37 13.44 -30.27
C THR A 642 39.57 14.37 -30.32
N ALA A 643 40.13 14.58 -31.51
CA ALA A 643 41.25 15.50 -31.72
C ALA A 643 40.82 16.97 -31.70
N LEU A 644 41.63 17.82 -31.05
CA LEU A 644 41.45 19.26 -30.98
C LEU A 644 42.43 19.98 -31.91
N THR A 645 41.98 21.09 -32.49
CA THR A 645 42.85 21.94 -33.33
C THR A 645 43.92 22.64 -32.48
N GLN A 646 45.02 23.03 -33.12
CA GLN A 646 46.15 23.70 -32.45
C GLN A 646 45.86 25.16 -32.16
N SER A 647 46.50 25.70 -31.12
CA SER A 647 46.39 27.11 -30.74
C SER A 647 44.95 27.63 -30.56
N THR A 648 44.05 26.80 -30.04
CA THR A 648 42.62 27.11 -29.85
C THR A 648 42.16 26.80 -28.42
N TYR A 649 41.02 27.37 -28.04
CA TYR A 649 40.38 27.16 -26.74
C TYR A 649 39.06 26.39 -26.93
N TRP A 650 38.99 25.19 -26.38
CA TRP A 650 37.83 24.30 -26.42
C TRP A 650 37.12 24.19 -25.08
N ILE A 651 35.79 24.06 -25.14
CA ILE A 651 34.94 23.72 -23.99
C ILE A 651 34.09 22.51 -24.37
N MET A 652 34.13 21.49 -23.51
CA MET A 652 33.24 20.34 -23.59
C MET A 652 32.21 20.40 -22.47
N ARG A 653 30.92 20.51 -22.82
CA ARG A 653 29.81 20.40 -21.87
C ARG A 653 29.39 18.95 -21.70
N LEU A 654 29.30 18.53 -20.43
CA LEU A 654 28.88 17.20 -20.02
C LEU A 654 27.35 17.13 -19.84
N PRO A 655 26.76 15.93 -19.97
CA PRO A 655 25.35 15.66 -19.68
C PRO A 655 24.96 16.08 -18.26
N PHE A 656 23.75 16.63 -18.12
CA PHE A 656 23.17 16.95 -16.81
C PHE A 656 22.60 15.69 -16.15
N ILE A 657 21.84 14.86 -16.90
CA ILE A 657 21.40 13.53 -16.45
C ILE A 657 22.06 12.46 -17.29
N TYR A 658 22.55 11.40 -16.66
CA TYR A 658 23.07 10.23 -17.36
C TYR A 658 21.99 9.16 -17.39
N SER A 659 21.68 8.60 -18.57
CA SER A 659 20.65 7.56 -18.70
C SER A 659 20.98 6.55 -19.77
N THR A 660 20.72 5.29 -19.44
CA THR A 660 20.63 4.18 -20.38
C THR A 660 19.19 4.04 -20.88
N ASP A 661 18.95 3.04 -21.72
CA ASP A 661 17.63 2.54 -22.11
C ASP A 661 16.80 2.04 -20.92
N LYS A 662 17.45 1.49 -19.90
CA LYS A 662 16.78 0.88 -18.73
C LYS A 662 16.60 1.83 -17.55
N GLN A 663 17.56 2.71 -17.31
CA GLN A 663 17.61 3.50 -16.08
C GLN A 663 18.33 4.84 -16.26
N SER A 664 17.79 5.87 -15.61
CA SER A 664 18.45 7.16 -15.38
C SER A 664 19.15 7.19 -14.02
N TYR A 665 20.32 7.81 -13.96
CA TYR A 665 21.16 7.89 -12.77
C TYR A 665 21.01 9.27 -12.12
N SER A 666 20.55 9.29 -10.87
CA SER A 666 20.46 10.49 -10.03
C SER A 666 21.80 10.80 -9.34
N GLU A 667 21.82 11.89 -8.56
CA GLU A 667 23.02 12.35 -7.84
C GLU A 667 23.63 11.25 -6.97
N ASN A 668 24.88 10.88 -7.25
CA ASN A 668 25.59 9.84 -6.52
C ASN A 668 27.05 10.23 -6.28
N HIS A 669 27.45 10.35 -5.01
CA HIS A 669 28.80 10.76 -4.62
C HIS A 669 29.91 9.77 -5.02
N THR A 670 29.56 8.56 -5.46
CA THR A 670 30.51 7.59 -6.01
C THR A 670 30.79 7.79 -7.49
N GLY A 671 30.02 8.66 -8.18
CA GLY A 671 30.22 8.93 -9.60
C GLY A 671 31.56 9.60 -9.92
N ARG A 672 32.19 9.21 -11.02
CA ARG A 672 33.53 9.68 -11.43
C ARG A 672 33.59 9.99 -12.93
N LEU A 673 34.34 11.01 -13.29
CA LEU A 673 34.99 11.13 -14.59
C LEU A 673 36.30 10.35 -14.50
N LEU A 674 36.43 9.27 -15.26
CA LEU A 674 37.57 8.37 -15.22
C LEU A 674 38.82 9.03 -15.83
N GLN A 675 39.98 8.70 -15.30
CA GLN A 675 41.29 9.14 -15.79
C GLN A 675 41.52 8.81 -17.27
N GLY A 676 42.49 9.47 -17.89
CA GLY A 676 42.79 9.32 -19.32
C GLY A 676 41.85 10.13 -20.22
N VAL A 677 41.25 11.20 -19.68
CA VAL A 677 40.44 12.15 -20.45
C VAL A 677 41.29 12.93 -21.45
N PHE A 678 42.51 13.28 -21.08
CA PHE A 678 43.40 14.10 -21.89
C PHE A 678 44.57 13.25 -22.40
N ALA A 679 44.95 13.42 -23.66
CA ALA A 679 46.21 12.89 -24.18
C ALA A 679 46.87 13.90 -25.12
N VAL A 680 48.21 13.93 -25.12
CA VAL A 680 49.02 14.81 -25.97
C VAL A 680 50.06 13.97 -26.69
N ASN A 681 49.90 13.84 -28.00
CA ASN A 681 50.78 13.07 -28.87
C ASN A 681 51.51 14.00 -29.85
N LYS A 682 52.65 13.58 -30.39
CA LYS A 682 53.31 14.32 -31.47
C LYS A 682 52.49 14.18 -32.76
N ILE A 683 52.36 15.26 -33.54
CA ILE A 683 51.86 15.13 -34.92
C ILE A 683 52.95 14.48 -35.76
N GLU A 684 52.68 13.30 -36.32
CA GLU A 684 53.52 12.69 -37.35
C GLU A 684 53.31 13.50 -38.63
N SER A 685 54.30 14.32 -38.99
CA SER A 685 54.37 15.12 -40.21
C SER A 685 54.86 14.30 -41.39
#